data_AF-A0A8D2LCC7-F1
#
_entry.id   AF-A0A8D2LCC7-F1
#
_cell.length_a   1.000
_cell.length_b   1.000
_cell.length_c   1.000
_cell.angle_alpha   90.00
_cell.angle_beta   90.00
_cell.angle_gamma   90.00
#
_symmetry.space_group_name_H-M   'P 1'
#
loop_
_entity.id
_entity.type
_entity.pdbx_description
1 polymer ?
#
loop_
_entity_poly.entity_id
_entity_poly.type
_entity_poly.pdbx_seq_one_letter_code
_entity_poly.pdbx_strand_id
1 'polypeptide(L)'
;MEVMDENPKVNKIKNGDPKKRLSVERIYQKKTQLEHILLRPDTYIGSVEQVNQQMWVFDEDVGLNCREVTFVPGLYKIFDEILVNAADNKQRDKSMSCIKVTIDPENNTISVWNNGKGIPVVEHKVEKVYVPALIFGQLLTSSNYDDDEKKVTGGRNGYGAKLCNIFSTKFTVETACREFEKHFKQTWTDNMSKAGEMKLQYFDGEDFTCITFQPDLSKFKMTTLDKDIVALMARRAYDIAGSAKDVKVFLNGKRLPVKGFRSYVDLYLKDKLDETGNPLKVIHEEVNNRWEVCLTMSEKGFQQVSFVNSIATTKGGRHVDYVADQIVNKLIDIVKKKNKGGVGVKPFQVKNHMWVFVNCLIENPTFDSQTKENMTLQTKAFGSTCKLSEKFIKGAVGCGIVESILNWVRFKAQNQLNKKCSAVKHTRIKGVPKLDDANDAGSKNSINCTLILTEGDSAKTLAVSGLGVVGRDKYGVFPLRGKMLNVREASHKQIMENAEINNIIKIVGLQYKKSYDDEEALKTLRYGKIMIMTDQDQDGSHIKGLLINFIHHNWPSLLRHNFLEEFITPIIKVSKNKEEISFYSIPEFEEWKASNPNYKSWKIKYYKGLGTSTSKEAKEYFAEMARHRIPFKYSGPQDDAAITLAFSKKMVDDRKEWLTNFMENRRQRKLHGLPEHYLYGKTTSYLTYNDFIHKELVLFSNSDNERSIPSLVDGLKPGQRKVLFTCFKRNDKRDVKVAQLAGSVAEMSSYHHGEVRGGGVRTQGQKTASIQCTASKID
;
A
#
# COMPACT_ATOMS: atom_id res chain seq x y z
N MET A 1 -16.15 16.21 88.98
CA MET A 1 -15.72 15.13 89.87
C MET A 1 -14.62 14.38 89.13
N GLU A 2 -13.41 14.64 89.60
CA GLU A 2 -12.10 13.97 89.42
C GLU A 2 -11.53 13.55 88.05
N VAL A 3 -10.28 13.99 87.93
CA VAL A 3 -9.20 13.77 86.95
C VAL A 3 -8.50 12.43 87.21
N MET A 4 -7.77 11.92 86.20
CA MET A 4 -6.45 11.21 86.23
C MET A 4 -6.45 10.12 85.13
N ASP A 5 -5.86 10.33 83.94
CA ASP A 5 -4.43 10.38 83.57
C ASP A 5 -3.61 9.16 83.99
N GLU A 6 -3.19 8.35 83.01
CA GLU A 6 -1.87 7.67 82.95
C GLU A 6 -1.73 6.79 81.68
N ASN A 7 -0.77 7.15 80.83
CA ASN A 7 0.01 6.25 79.95
C ASN A 7 1.45 6.24 80.56
N PRO A 8 2.39 5.31 80.25
CA PRO A 8 2.40 4.24 79.25
C PRO A 8 3.05 2.90 79.73
N LYS A 9 2.85 1.79 79.00
CA LYS A 9 3.87 0.72 78.92
C LYS A 9 4.06 0.24 77.48
N VAL A 10 5.18 0.71 76.91
CA VAL A 10 5.84 0.13 75.75
C VAL A 10 6.19 -1.32 76.08
N ASN A 11 5.65 -2.27 75.30
CA ASN A 11 6.21 -3.63 75.24
C ASN A 11 6.36 -4.08 73.79
N LYS A 12 7.64 -4.07 73.39
CA LYS A 12 8.32 -4.87 72.36
C LYS A 12 7.45 -5.57 71.30
N ILE A 13 7.64 -5.10 70.07
CA ILE A 13 7.39 -5.82 68.82
C ILE A 13 8.05 -7.20 68.88
N LYS A 14 7.24 -8.26 68.76
CA LYS A 14 7.68 -9.57 68.27
C LYS A 14 6.93 -9.86 66.97
N ASN A 15 7.70 -10.09 65.92
CA ASN A 15 7.25 -10.48 64.60
C ASN A 15 6.49 -11.82 64.62
N GLY A 16 5.42 -11.86 63.81
CA GLY A 16 4.94 -13.06 63.12
C GLY A 16 3.78 -13.79 63.78
N ASP A 17 2.56 -13.53 63.30
CA ASP A 17 1.45 -14.48 63.43
C ASP A 17 0.64 -14.51 62.11
N PRO A 18 0.29 -15.67 61.53
CA PRO A 18 -0.30 -15.78 60.21
C PRO A 18 -1.82 -15.55 60.27
N LYS A 19 -2.33 -14.61 59.45
CA LYS A 19 -3.76 -14.38 59.13
C LYS A 19 -4.72 -14.40 60.34
N LYS A 20 -4.79 -13.30 61.09
CA LYS A 20 -6.02 -12.97 61.84
C LYS A 20 -7.20 -12.98 60.85
N ARG A 21 -8.12 -13.94 60.98
CA ARG A 21 -9.42 -13.91 60.31
C ARG A 21 -10.07 -12.56 60.64
N LEU A 22 -10.20 -11.69 59.63
CA LEU A 22 -10.95 -10.45 59.77
C LEU A 22 -12.38 -10.81 60.22
N SER A 23 -12.97 -10.02 61.12
CA SER A 23 -14.36 -10.22 61.48
C SER A 23 -15.25 -10.03 60.25
N VAL A 24 -16.43 -10.64 60.25
CA VAL A 24 -17.38 -10.59 59.12
C VAL A 24 -17.68 -9.14 58.74
N GLU A 25 -17.81 -8.25 59.72
CA GLU A 25 -18.08 -6.82 59.54
C GLU A 25 -16.90 -6.06 58.93
N ARG A 26 -15.66 -6.53 59.16
CA ARG A 26 -14.47 -5.97 58.50
C ARG A 26 -14.32 -6.45 57.06
N ILE A 27 -14.82 -7.64 56.74
CA ILE A 27 -14.81 -8.23 55.40
C ILE A 27 -15.89 -7.60 54.51
N TYR A 28 -17.13 -7.53 55.01
CA TYR A 28 -18.29 -7.03 54.28
C TYR A 28 -18.64 -5.62 54.75
N GLN A 29 -18.23 -4.61 53.98
CA GLN A 29 -18.42 -3.20 54.33
C GLN A 29 -19.45 -2.56 53.40
N LYS A 30 -20.38 -1.79 53.96
CA LYS A 30 -21.23 -0.85 53.22
C LYS A 30 -20.56 0.51 53.20
N LYS A 31 -20.48 1.14 52.02
CA LYS A 31 -19.96 2.50 51.84
C LYS A 31 -21.07 3.41 51.33
N THR A 32 -21.03 4.67 51.72
CA THR A 32 -21.82 5.73 51.09
C THR A 32 -21.32 5.98 49.67
N GLN A 33 -22.12 6.64 48.84
CA GLN A 33 -21.72 6.94 47.46
C GLN A 33 -20.47 7.84 47.41
N LEU A 34 -20.38 8.84 48.29
CA LEU A 34 -19.23 9.74 48.40
C LEU A 34 -17.97 8.99 48.84
N GLU A 35 -18.07 8.11 49.84
CA GLU A 35 -16.94 7.24 50.25
C GLU A 35 -16.49 6.33 49.11
N HIS A 36 -17.44 5.74 48.37
CA HIS A 36 -17.11 4.87 47.24
C HIS A 36 -16.39 5.64 46.12
N ILE A 37 -16.81 6.86 45.79
CA ILE A 37 -16.14 7.71 44.79
C ILE A 37 -14.68 7.96 45.19
N LEU A 38 -14.44 8.31 46.46
CA LEU A 38 -13.09 8.55 46.97
C LEU A 38 -12.24 7.28 47.08
N LEU A 39 -12.86 6.13 47.40
CA LEU A 39 -12.16 4.84 47.49
C LEU A 39 -11.86 4.23 46.12
N ARG A 40 -12.72 4.46 45.13
CA ARG A 40 -12.66 3.86 43.79
C ARG A 40 -12.86 4.94 42.72
N PRO A 41 -11.92 5.89 42.59
CA PRO A 41 -12.01 7.01 41.64
C PRO A 41 -12.07 6.58 40.17
N ASP A 42 -11.48 5.44 39.83
CA ASP A 42 -11.26 4.98 38.46
C ASP A 42 -12.55 4.91 37.62
N THR A 43 -13.66 4.46 38.20
CA THR A 43 -14.94 4.37 37.49
C THR A 43 -15.65 5.71 37.29
N TYR A 44 -15.17 6.79 37.93
CA TYR A 44 -15.80 8.11 37.92
C TYR A 44 -14.98 9.16 37.18
N ILE A 45 -13.68 9.27 37.49
CA ILE A 45 -12.78 10.26 36.91
C ILE A 45 -11.62 9.62 36.14
N GLY A 46 -11.47 8.30 36.18
CA GLY A 46 -10.29 7.59 35.71
C GLY A 46 -9.22 7.45 36.81
N SER A 47 -8.10 6.85 36.43
CA SER A 47 -7.00 6.56 37.35
C SER A 47 -6.46 7.81 38.07
N VAL A 48 -6.16 7.67 39.36
CA VAL A 48 -5.43 8.65 40.17
C VAL A 48 -3.92 8.38 40.22
N GLU A 49 -3.47 7.34 39.52
CA GLU A 49 -2.06 7.04 39.35
C GLU A 49 -1.48 7.84 38.17
N GLN A 50 -0.20 8.18 38.26
CA GLN A 50 0.53 8.77 37.14
C GLN A 50 0.66 7.75 36.00
N VAL A 51 0.44 8.23 34.77
CA VAL A 51 0.61 7.45 33.55
C VAL A 51 1.53 8.20 32.59
N ASN A 52 2.35 7.45 31.87
CA ASN A 52 3.21 7.99 30.81
C ASN A 52 2.57 7.67 29.47
N GLN A 53 2.33 8.71 28.66
CA GLN A 53 1.72 8.54 27.35
C GLN A 53 2.25 9.57 26.35
N GLN A 54 2.41 9.15 25.10
CA GLN A 54 2.61 10.06 23.97
C GLN A 54 1.31 10.81 23.70
N MET A 55 1.31 12.13 23.91
CA MET A 55 0.14 12.99 23.75
C MET A 55 0.49 14.31 23.08
N TRP A 56 -0.51 14.90 22.43
CA TRP A 56 -0.45 16.28 22.00
C TRP A 56 -0.67 17.21 23.19
N VAL A 57 0.28 18.11 23.43
CA VAL A 57 0.24 19.16 24.47
C VAL A 57 0.54 20.52 23.87
N PHE A 58 0.37 21.57 24.65
CA PHE A 58 0.69 22.93 24.26
C PHE A 58 1.67 23.50 25.28
N ASP A 59 2.95 23.51 24.92
CA ASP A 59 3.99 24.17 25.69
C ASP A 59 4.11 25.64 25.19
N GLU A 60 4.17 26.64 26.07
CA GLU A 60 4.15 28.06 25.66
C GLU A 60 5.31 28.43 24.71
N ASP A 61 6.48 27.83 24.91
CA ASP A 61 7.69 28.10 24.13
C ASP A 61 7.73 27.36 22.77
N VAL A 62 7.06 26.20 22.67
CA VAL A 62 7.13 25.30 21.50
C VAL A 62 5.86 25.37 20.66
N GLY A 63 4.73 25.71 21.27
CA GLY A 63 3.40 25.57 20.71
C GLY A 63 2.86 24.14 20.81
N LEU A 64 1.98 23.76 19.88
CA LEU A 64 1.36 22.44 19.87
C LEU A 64 2.37 21.38 19.39
N ASN A 65 2.67 20.41 20.23
CA ASN A 65 3.67 19.37 19.98
C ASN A 65 3.22 18.01 20.53
N CYS A 66 3.77 16.93 19.98
CA CYS A 66 3.52 15.56 20.44
C CYS A 66 4.77 15.03 21.16
N ARG A 67 4.65 14.78 22.47
CA ARG A 67 5.75 14.30 23.32
C ARG A 67 5.23 13.29 24.35
N GLU A 68 6.15 12.61 25.01
CA GLU A 68 5.81 11.82 26.20
C GLU A 68 5.48 12.79 27.35
N VAL A 69 4.39 12.47 28.05
CA VAL A 69 3.83 13.28 29.13
C VAL A 69 3.52 12.36 30.30
N THR A 70 3.93 12.75 31.50
CA THR A 70 3.56 12.09 32.76
C THR A 70 2.44 12.88 33.40
N PHE A 71 1.25 12.30 33.53
CA PHE A 71 0.10 13.02 34.09
C PHE A 71 -0.84 12.09 34.85
N VAL A 72 -1.75 12.67 35.63
CA VAL A 72 -2.80 11.93 36.34
C VAL A 72 -4.13 12.09 35.61
N PRO A 73 -4.70 11.01 35.02
CA PRO A 73 -5.93 11.09 34.24
C PRO A 73 -7.12 11.66 35.01
N GLY A 74 -7.27 11.29 36.28
CA GLY A 74 -8.32 11.80 37.16
C GLY A 74 -8.29 13.32 37.32
N LEU A 75 -7.10 13.92 37.47
CA LEU A 75 -6.92 15.36 37.60
C LEU A 75 -7.28 16.09 36.29
N TYR A 76 -6.79 15.57 35.16
CA TYR A 76 -7.15 16.10 33.86
C TYR A 76 -8.67 16.03 33.63
N LYS A 77 -9.31 14.93 34.06
CA LYS A 77 -10.74 14.72 33.84
C LYS A 77 -11.63 15.68 34.63
N ILE A 78 -11.31 15.96 35.89
CA ILE A 78 -12.11 16.92 36.67
C ILE A 78 -12.06 18.33 36.10
N PHE A 79 -10.92 18.73 35.51
CA PHE A 79 -10.80 19.98 34.77
C PHE A 79 -11.64 19.97 33.48
N ASP A 80 -11.51 18.90 32.68
CA ASP A 80 -12.26 18.74 31.44
C ASP A 80 -13.78 18.81 31.67
N GLU A 81 -14.31 18.22 32.75
CA GLU A 81 -15.75 18.28 33.04
C GLU A 81 -16.26 19.70 33.31
N ILE A 82 -15.46 20.56 33.99
CA ILE A 82 -15.84 21.97 34.18
C ILE A 82 -15.79 22.73 32.86
N LEU A 83 -14.75 22.49 32.06
CA LEU A 83 -14.58 23.16 30.78
C LEU A 83 -15.65 22.77 29.75
N VAL A 84 -16.03 21.49 29.71
CA VAL A 84 -17.14 21.00 28.87
C VAL A 84 -18.46 21.62 29.31
N ASN A 85 -18.73 21.77 30.62
CA ASN A 85 -19.93 22.45 31.09
C ASN A 85 -19.99 23.92 30.64
N ALA A 86 -18.86 24.63 30.66
CA ALA A 86 -18.78 25.99 30.13
C ALA A 86 -19.04 26.03 28.62
N ALA A 87 -18.50 25.08 27.86
CA ALA A 87 -18.75 24.96 26.42
C ALA A 87 -20.21 24.59 26.09
N ASP A 88 -20.84 23.71 26.88
CA ASP A 88 -22.25 23.32 26.76
C ASP A 88 -23.19 24.53 26.91
N ASN A 89 -22.77 25.56 27.65
CA ASN A 89 -23.58 26.76 27.79
C ASN A 89 -23.76 27.50 26.45
N LYS A 90 -22.87 27.32 25.47
CA LYS A 90 -23.09 27.82 24.08
C LYS A 90 -24.32 27.21 23.42
N GLN A 91 -24.60 25.95 23.72
CA GLN A 91 -25.75 25.23 23.16
C GLN A 91 -27.05 25.63 23.86
N ARG A 92 -26.99 25.96 25.16
CA ARG A 92 -28.12 26.46 25.95
C ARG A 92 -28.45 27.92 25.64
N ASP A 93 -27.41 28.72 25.49
CA ASP A 93 -27.48 30.14 25.18
C ASP A 93 -26.58 30.49 23.99
N LYS A 94 -27.22 30.73 22.85
CA LYS A 94 -26.53 31.10 21.60
C LYS A 94 -25.78 32.43 21.71
N SER A 95 -26.12 33.30 22.67
CA SER A 95 -25.47 34.59 22.87
C SER A 95 -24.12 34.49 23.58
N MET A 96 -23.81 33.36 24.23
CA MET A 96 -22.51 33.11 24.84
C MET A 96 -21.39 33.28 23.82
N SER A 97 -20.34 34.00 24.19
CA SER A 97 -19.28 34.41 23.26
C SER A 97 -17.87 34.38 23.85
N CYS A 98 -17.73 34.09 25.14
CA CYS A 98 -16.45 34.15 25.83
C CYS A 98 -16.31 33.06 26.91
N ILE A 99 -15.18 32.37 26.89
CA ILE A 99 -14.71 31.49 27.98
C ILE A 99 -13.32 31.99 28.41
N LYS A 100 -13.07 32.04 29.72
CA LYS A 100 -11.76 32.38 30.29
C LYS A 100 -11.32 31.24 31.19
N VAL A 101 -10.13 30.72 30.94
CA VAL A 101 -9.49 29.67 31.73
C VAL A 101 -8.28 30.30 32.41
N THR A 102 -8.19 30.16 33.73
CA THR A 102 -7.04 30.58 34.52
C THR A 102 -6.47 29.35 35.22
N ILE A 103 -5.19 29.08 35.00
CA ILE A 103 -4.43 28.01 35.64
C ILE A 103 -3.30 28.70 36.39
N ASP A 104 -3.33 28.58 37.72
CA ASP A 104 -2.35 29.13 38.64
C ASP A 104 -1.62 27.98 39.35
N PRO A 105 -0.44 27.58 38.85
CA PRO A 105 0.37 26.52 39.46
C PRO A 105 0.94 26.89 40.82
N GLU A 106 1.15 28.19 41.11
CA GLU A 106 1.74 28.64 42.37
C GLU A 106 0.76 28.40 43.53
N ASN A 107 -0.53 28.70 43.31
CA ASN A 107 -1.58 28.48 44.29
C ASN A 107 -2.38 27.18 44.05
N ASN A 108 -1.95 26.35 43.10
CA ASN A 108 -2.66 25.14 42.65
C ASN A 108 -4.15 25.37 42.37
N THR A 109 -4.50 26.53 41.81
CA THR A 109 -5.88 26.97 41.62
C THR A 109 -6.23 27.03 40.14
N ILE A 110 -7.43 26.57 39.80
CA ILE A 110 -7.96 26.58 38.44
C ILE A 110 -9.31 27.29 38.44
N SER A 111 -9.52 28.19 37.49
CA SER A 111 -10.76 28.93 37.32
C SER A 111 -11.25 28.86 35.88
N VAL A 112 -12.54 28.55 35.70
CA VAL A 112 -13.22 28.54 34.41
C VAL A 112 -14.42 29.46 34.50
N TRP A 113 -14.40 30.51 33.69
CA TRP A 113 -15.45 31.52 33.60
C TRP A 113 -16.06 31.50 32.21
N ASN A 114 -17.38 31.63 32.11
CA ASN A 114 -18.09 31.87 30.86
C ASN A 114 -19.15 32.96 31.02
N ASN A 115 -19.37 33.73 29.95
CA ASN A 115 -20.54 34.60 29.86
C ASN A 115 -21.78 33.83 29.37
N GLY A 116 -22.83 34.58 29.03
CA GLY A 116 -24.11 34.01 28.64
C GLY A 116 -24.93 33.60 29.85
N LYS A 117 -26.13 33.09 29.62
CA LYS A 117 -27.14 32.80 30.64
C LYS A 117 -26.51 32.06 31.83
N GLY A 118 -26.65 32.66 33.02
CA GLY A 118 -26.14 32.10 34.26
C GLY A 118 -27.03 30.98 34.79
N ILE A 119 -26.62 30.39 35.92
CA ILE A 119 -27.46 29.41 36.60
C ILE A 119 -28.60 30.15 37.34
N PRO A 120 -29.86 29.69 37.23
CA PRO A 120 -30.99 30.28 37.96
C PRO A 120 -30.71 30.42 39.46
N VAL A 121 -30.71 31.64 40.01
CA VAL A 121 -30.48 31.87 41.45
C VAL A 121 -31.82 31.93 42.18
N VAL A 122 -32.48 30.78 42.24
CA VAL A 122 -33.80 30.59 42.85
C VAL A 122 -33.81 29.33 43.73
N GLU A 123 -34.66 29.32 44.73
CA GLU A 123 -34.88 28.14 45.56
C GLU A 123 -35.65 27.06 44.79
N HIS A 124 -35.15 25.84 44.80
CA HIS A 124 -35.82 24.69 44.19
C HIS A 124 -37.00 24.24 45.06
N LYS A 125 -38.21 24.23 44.48
CA LYS A 125 -39.46 24.02 45.24
C LYS A 125 -39.54 22.69 46.00
N VAL A 126 -38.91 21.63 45.48
CA VAL A 126 -38.90 20.28 46.08
C VAL A 126 -37.74 20.13 47.05
N GLU A 127 -36.51 20.20 46.56
CA GLU A 127 -35.27 20.06 47.35
C GLU A 127 -35.00 21.16 48.40
N LYS A 128 -35.75 22.27 48.42
CA LYS A 128 -35.62 23.38 49.41
C LYS A 128 -34.21 23.96 49.55
N VAL A 129 -33.47 23.98 48.46
CA VAL A 129 -32.13 24.57 48.36
C VAL A 129 -32.03 25.39 47.08
N TYR A 130 -31.13 26.38 47.05
CA TYR A 130 -30.88 27.15 45.84
C TYR A 130 -30.34 26.27 44.71
N VAL A 131 -30.81 26.48 43.48
CA VAL A 131 -30.43 25.66 42.32
C VAL A 131 -28.90 25.55 42.12
N PRO A 132 -28.09 26.61 42.26
CA PRO A 132 -26.62 26.49 42.19
C PRO A 132 -26.07 25.59 43.31
N ALA A 133 -26.57 25.71 44.54
CA ALA A 133 -26.16 24.85 45.66
C ALA A 133 -26.54 23.38 45.43
N LEU A 134 -27.72 23.13 44.83
CA LEU A 134 -28.19 21.80 44.47
C LEU A 134 -27.30 21.13 43.44
N ILE A 135 -27.10 21.77 42.28
CA ILE A 135 -26.48 21.12 41.12
C ILE A 135 -24.95 20.99 41.21
N PHE A 136 -24.32 21.68 42.16
CA PHE A 136 -22.87 21.62 42.45
C PHE A 136 -22.53 20.98 43.81
N GLY A 137 -23.47 20.92 44.76
CA GLY A 137 -23.25 20.38 46.10
C GLY A 137 -23.89 19.01 46.35
N GLN A 138 -24.78 18.53 45.48
CA GLN A 138 -25.44 17.23 45.63
C GLN A 138 -25.20 16.34 44.40
N LEU A 139 -24.84 15.07 44.64
CA LEU A 139 -24.70 14.05 43.59
C LEU A 139 -26.05 13.78 42.90
N LEU A 140 -26.00 13.21 41.71
CA LEU A 140 -27.20 12.81 40.94
C LEU A 140 -28.15 13.98 40.60
N THR A 141 -27.57 15.14 40.31
CA THR A 141 -28.30 16.34 39.90
C THR A 141 -27.89 16.74 38.47
N SER A 142 -28.86 16.95 37.58
CA SER A 142 -28.61 17.28 36.17
C SER A 142 -29.85 17.90 35.54
N SER A 143 -29.66 18.79 34.57
CA SER A 143 -30.73 19.25 33.66
C SER A 143 -30.98 18.28 32.50
N ASN A 144 -30.19 17.20 32.41
CA ASN A 144 -30.11 16.32 31.25
C ASN A 144 -30.61 14.89 31.57
N TYR A 145 -31.55 14.73 32.52
CA TYR A 145 -32.16 13.42 32.83
C TYR A 145 -33.34 13.06 31.93
N ASP A 146 -33.98 14.08 31.32
CA ASP A 146 -34.98 13.84 30.29
C ASP A 146 -34.27 13.54 28.97
N ASP A 147 -34.21 12.24 28.64
CA ASP A 147 -33.62 11.68 27.41
C ASP A 147 -34.62 11.74 26.22
N ASP A 148 -35.90 12.08 26.44
CA ASP A 148 -36.85 12.35 25.35
C ASP A 148 -36.52 13.66 24.64
N GLU A 149 -35.89 14.59 25.35
CA GLU A 149 -35.30 15.80 24.78
C GLU A 149 -33.95 15.49 24.11
N LYS A 150 -33.90 15.68 22.78
CA LYS A 150 -32.70 15.44 21.97
C LYS A 150 -31.65 16.53 22.18
N LYS A 151 -30.70 16.29 23.09
CA LYS A 151 -29.68 17.25 23.49
C LYS A 151 -28.34 17.00 22.78
N VAL A 152 -27.66 18.08 22.43
CA VAL A 152 -26.29 18.08 21.86
C VAL A 152 -25.26 18.59 22.87
N THR A 153 -25.49 18.33 24.16
CA THR A 153 -24.57 18.69 25.25
C THR A 153 -23.64 17.54 25.60
N GLY A 154 -22.50 17.83 26.22
CA GLY A 154 -21.54 16.84 26.72
C GLY A 154 -21.88 16.29 28.13
N GLY A 155 -22.65 17.02 28.93
CA GLY A 155 -23.19 16.54 30.20
C GLY A 155 -24.33 15.52 30.00
N ARG A 156 -24.26 14.35 30.65
CA ARG A 156 -25.34 13.34 30.62
C ARG A 156 -25.67 12.79 32.01
N ASN A 157 -24.65 12.31 32.71
CA ASN A 157 -24.84 11.48 33.90
C ASN A 157 -25.05 12.27 35.21
N GLY A 158 -24.94 13.61 35.18
CA GLY A 158 -25.14 14.43 36.38
C GLY A 158 -24.02 14.34 37.43
N TYR A 159 -22.81 13.90 37.05
CA TYR A 159 -21.67 13.75 37.97
C TYR A 159 -20.58 14.82 37.84
N GLY A 160 -20.29 15.30 36.62
CA GLY A 160 -19.05 16.03 36.28
C GLY A 160 -18.61 17.12 37.27
N ALA A 161 -19.46 18.13 37.48
CA ALA A 161 -19.12 19.24 38.38
C ALA A 161 -18.97 18.82 39.85
N LYS A 162 -19.74 17.83 40.30
CA LYS A 162 -19.63 17.28 41.65
C LYS A 162 -18.36 16.45 41.82
N LEU A 163 -17.94 15.71 40.80
CA LEU A 163 -16.67 14.99 40.84
C LEU A 163 -15.51 15.98 40.99
N CYS A 164 -15.54 17.11 40.29
CA CYS A 164 -14.56 18.18 40.51
C CYS A 164 -14.60 18.69 41.96
N ASN A 165 -15.78 18.94 42.52
CA ASN A 165 -15.94 19.37 43.92
C ASN A 165 -15.41 18.32 44.92
N ILE A 166 -15.76 17.04 44.76
CA ILE A 166 -15.31 15.92 45.60
C ILE A 166 -13.78 15.79 45.57
N PHE A 167 -13.14 15.99 44.41
CA PHE A 167 -11.68 15.89 44.28
C PHE A 167 -10.96 17.24 44.47
N SER A 168 -11.61 18.21 45.13
CA SER A 168 -11.02 19.50 45.47
C SER A 168 -10.97 19.73 46.98
N THR A 169 -9.93 20.41 47.44
CA THR A 169 -9.84 20.92 48.84
C THR A 169 -10.73 22.15 49.02
N LYS A 170 -10.89 22.95 47.95
CA LYS A 170 -11.75 24.12 47.88
C LYS A 170 -12.42 24.20 46.52
N PHE A 171 -13.73 24.39 46.48
CA PHE A 171 -14.51 24.51 45.25
C PHE A 171 -15.50 25.66 45.40
N THR A 172 -15.41 26.68 44.57
CA THR A 172 -16.23 27.89 44.63
C THR A 172 -17.05 28.03 43.37
N VAL A 173 -18.36 28.18 43.54
CA VAL A 173 -19.32 28.52 42.49
C VAL A 173 -19.67 29.99 42.66
N GLU A 174 -19.52 30.75 41.60
CA GLU A 174 -19.95 32.14 41.52
C GLU A 174 -20.74 32.34 40.23
N THR A 175 -22.00 32.75 40.34
CA THR A 175 -22.88 32.90 39.17
C THR A 175 -23.79 34.10 39.37
N ALA A 176 -24.07 34.80 38.29
CA ALA A 176 -25.04 35.88 38.27
C ALA A 176 -26.10 35.59 37.22
N CYS A 177 -27.36 35.85 37.57
CA CYS A 177 -28.50 35.63 36.69
C CYS A 177 -29.45 36.82 36.75
N ARG A 178 -29.48 37.59 35.66
CA ARG A 178 -30.29 38.79 35.47
C ARG A 178 -31.78 38.49 35.52
N GLU A 179 -32.22 37.31 35.08
CA GLU A 179 -33.62 36.86 35.18
C GLU A 179 -34.11 36.84 36.66
N PHE A 180 -33.21 36.56 37.61
CA PHE A 180 -33.53 36.50 39.04
C PHE A 180 -32.91 37.67 39.84
N GLU A 181 -32.27 38.62 39.16
CA GLU A 181 -31.59 39.80 39.72
C GLU A 181 -30.67 39.49 40.91
N LYS A 182 -30.00 38.33 40.85
CA LYS A 182 -29.21 37.80 41.97
C LYS A 182 -27.84 37.32 41.53
N HIS A 183 -26.85 37.67 42.35
CA HIS A 183 -25.52 37.10 42.38
C HIS A 183 -25.45 36.07 43.51
N PHE A 184 -24.93 34.89 43.19
CA PHE A 184 -24.72 33.78 44.11
C PHE A 184 -23.23 33.47 44.19
N LYS A 185 -22.74 33.30 45.42
CA LYS A 185 -21.41 32.76 45.69
C LYS A 185 -21.43 31.78 46.86
N GLN A 186 -20.93 30.58 46.64
CA GLN A 186 -20.77 29.58 47.69
C GLN A 186 -19.49 28.77 47.48
N THR A 187 -18.83 28.43 48.58
CA THR A 187 -17.60 27.64 48.58
C THR A 187 -17.81 26.36 49.38
N TRP A 188 -17.42 25.23 48.81
CA TRP A 188 -17.30 23.94 49.47
C TRP A 188 -15.85 23.64 49.81
N THR A 189 -15.63 22.96 50.93
CA THR A 189 -14.30 22.50 51.36
C THR A 189 -14.34 21.03 51.78
N ASP A 190 -13.16 20.44 51.96
CA ASP A 190 -12.99 19.08 52.45
C ASP A 190 -13.74 18.05 51.58
N ASN A 191 -13.44 18.01 50.27
CA ASN A 191 -13.99 17.04 49.33
C ASN A 191 -15.54 17.06 49.25
N MET A 192 -16.12 18.27 49.17
CA MET A 192 -17.57 18.53 49.16
C MET A 192 -18.30 18.24 50.49
N SER A 193 -17.62 17.78 51.55
CA SER A 193 -18.27 17.42 52.82
C SER A 193 -18.74 18.62 53.64
N LYS A 194 -18.14 19.80 53.44
CA LYS A 194 -18.53 21.04 54.12
C LYS A 194 -18.96 22.08 53.10
N ALA A 195 -20.18 22.60 53.27
CA ALA A 195 -20.68 23.74 52.52
C ALA A 195 -20.51 25.01 53.37
N GLY A 196 -19.78 25.99 52.85
CA GLY A 196 -19.63 27.30 53.47
C GLY A 196 -20.89 28.15 53.34
N GLU A 197 -20.87 29.32 53.99
CA GLU A 197 -21.96 30.28 53.95
C GLU A 197 -22.27 30.70 52.51
N MET A 198 -23.55 30.63 52.15
CA MET A 198 -24.07 31.08 50.87
C MET A 198 -24.22 32.60 50.88
N LYS A 199 -23.54 33.29 49.96
CA LYS A 199 -23.66 34.74 49.79
C LYS A 199 -24.60 35.04 48.62
N LEU A 200 -25.65 35.79 48.91
CA LEU A 200 -26.62 36.30 47.93
C LEU A 200 -26.58 37.82 47.91
N GLN A 201 -26.47 38.40 46.72
CA GLN A 201 -26.46 39.85 46.51
C GLN A 201 -27.39 40.22 45.36
N TYR A 202 -27.94 41.43 45.38
CA TYR A 202 -28.64 41.99 44.23
C TYR A 202 -27.67 42.16 43.05
N PHE A 203 -28.14 41.90 41.83
CA PHE A 203 -27.31 42.00 40.63
C PHE A 203 -28.14 42.40 39.40
N ASP A 204 -27.71 43.45 38.70
CA ASP A 204 -28.35 44.02 37.50
C ASP A 204 -27.43 44.00 36.25
N GLY A 205 -26.24 43.41 36.37
CA GLY A 205 -25.25 43.33 35.30
C GLY A 205 -25.48 42.16 34.31
N GLU A 206 -24.41 41.82 33.60
CA GLU A 206 -24.41 40.72 32.62
C GLU A 206 -24.25 39.34 33.27
N ASP A 207 -24.98 38.35 32.75
CA ASP A 207 -24.92 36.98 33.23
C ASP A 207 -23.54 36.34 33.06
N PHE A 208 -23.14 35.56 34.06
CA PHE A 208 -21.94 34.74 34.00
C PHE A 208 -22.00 33.56 34.95
N THR A 209 -21.13 32.58 34.71
CA THR A 209 -20.81 31.52 35.66
C THR A 209 -19.30 31.37 35.75
N CYS A 210 -18.80 31.25 36.97
CA CYS A 210 -17.40 31.09 37.32
C CYS A 210 -17.25 29.93 38.30
N ILE A 211 -16.46 28.93 37.91
CA ILE A 211 -16.11 27.80 38.77
C ILE A 211 -14.63 27.91 39.08
N THR A 212 -14.29 28.05 40.36
CA THR A 212 -12.90 28.10 40.83
C THR A 212 -12.63 26.97 41.79
N PHE A 213 -11.63 26.14 41.52
CA PHE A 213 -11.33 24.96 42.33
C PHE A 213 -9.84 24.80 42.58
N GLN A 214 -9.51 24.26 43.76
CA GLN A 214 -8.18 23.88 44.17
C GLN A 214 -8.17 22.34 44.31
N PRO A 215 -7.58 21.60 43.35
CA PRO A 215 -7.57 20.15 43.40
C PRO A 215 -6.94 19.63 44.68
N ASP A 216 -7.47 18.53 45.20
CA ASP A 216 -6.84 17.79 46.29
C ASP A 216 -5.69 16.94 45.74
N LEU A 217 -4.56 17.60 45.50
CA LEU A 217 -3.38 17.00 44.88
C LEU A 217 -2.85 15.78 45.65
N SER A 218 -3.09 15.72 46.97
CA SER A 218 -2.73 14.56 47.78
C SER A 218 -3.41 13.27 47.30
N LYS A 219 -4.68 13.36 46.87
CA LYS A 219 -5.45 12.23 46.30
C LYS A 219 -4.97 11.84 44.90
N PHE A 220 -4.28 12.74 44.21
CA PHE A 220 -3.64 12.53 42.92
C PHE A 220 -2.14 12.19 43.04
N LYS A 221 -1.62 12.04 44.28
CA LYS A 221 -0.19 11.80 44.55
C LYS A 221 0.73 12.88 43.98
N MET A 222 0.25 14.13 43.98
CA MET A 222 0.95 15.31 43.50
C MET A 222 1.08 16.34 44.62
N THR A 223 2.05 17.25 44.47
CA THR A 223 2.25 18.39 45.40
C THR A 223 1.96 19.73 44.72
N THR A 224 2.18 19.81 43.41
CA THR A 224 1.97 21.01 42.59
C THR A 224 1.36 20.61 41.24
N LEU A 225 0.73 21.58 40.56
CA LEU A 225 0.39 21.44 39.15
C LEU A 225 1.67 21.51 38.31
N ASP A 226 2.25 20.34 38.00
CA ASP A 226 3.47 20.26 37.22
C ASP A 226 3.30 20.75 35.76
N LYS A 227 4.42 20.91 35.07
CA LYS A 227 4.44 21.43 33.69
C LYS A 227 3.65 20.55 32.72
N ASP A 228 3.63 19.24 32.94
CA ASP A 228 3.00 18.28 32.05
C ASP A 228 1.46 18.37 32.12
N ILE A 229 0.90 18.42 33.32
CA ILE A 229 -0.54 18.61 33.48
C ILE A 229 -0.98 20.00 33.01
N VAL A 230 -0.18 21.05 33.27
CA VAL A 230 -0.47 22.41 32.82
C VAL A 230 -0.49 22.48 31.29
N ALA A 231 0.47 21.84 30.61
CA ALA A 231 0.52 21.79 29.15
C ALA A 231 -0.68 21.03 28.54
N LEU A 232 -1.16 19.96 29.21
CA LEU A 232 -2.37 19.24 28.81
C LEU A 232 -3.64 20.07 28.98
N MET A 233 -3.75 20.80 30.10
CA MET A 233 -4.89 21.69 30.36
C MET A 233 -4.89 22.90 29.41
N ALA A 234 -3.72 23.46 29.12
CA ALA A 234 -3.53 24.53 28.14
C ALA A 234 -3.98 24.06 26.74
N ARG A 235 -3.48 22.91 26.27
CA ARG A 235 -3.92 22.29 25.00
C ARG A 235 -5.42 22.10 24.96
N ARG A 236 -6.03 21.66 26.07
CA ARG A 236 -7.47 21.48 26.15
C ARG A 236 -8.27 22.80 26.08
N ALA A 237 -7.71 23.93 26.51
CA ALA A 237 -8.30 25.25 26.25
C ALA A 237 -8.27 25.62 24.75
N TYR A 238 -7.19 25.26 24.04
CA TYR A 238 -7.12 25.38 22.57
C TYR A 238 -8.15 24.49 21.87
N ASP A 239 -8.36 23.27 22.35
CA ASP A 239 -9.40 22.37 21.82
C ASP A 239 -10.78 23.02 21.85
N ILE A 240 -11.14 23.69 22.95
CA ILE A 240 -12.41 24.42 23.07
C ILE A 240 -12.46 25.60 22.12
N ALA A 241 -11.36 26.34 21.98
CA ALA A 241 -11.29 27.46 21.03
C ALA A 241 -11.50 27.00 19.58
N GLY A 242 -11.12 25.77 19.25
CA GLY A 242 -11.35 25.16 17.94
C GLY A 242 -12.72 24.51 17.78
N SER A 243 -13.24 23.84 18.81
CA SER A 243 -14.47 23.03 18.74
C SER A 243 -15.75 23.81 19.05
N ALA A 244 -15.69 24.83 19.91
CA ALA A 244 -16.82 25.68 20.26
C ALA A 244 -16.96 26.86 19.28
N LYS A 245 -17.88 26.72 18.33
CA LYS A 245 -18.14 27.73 17.29
C LYS A 245 -18.55 29.07 17.92
N ASP A 246 -17.96 30.16 17.39
CA ASP A 246 -18.21 31.55 17.80
C ASP A 246 -17.89 31.89 19.27
N VAL A 247 -17.04 31.11 19.93
CA VAL A 247 -16.59 31.36 21.31
C VAL A 247 -15.13 31.82 21.33
N LYS A 248 -14.86 32.96 21.96
CA LYS A 248 -13.50 33.44 22.22
C LYS A 248 -12.98 32.82 23.50
N VAL A 249 -11.84 32.14 23.44
CA VAL A 249 -11.21 31.53 24.62
C VAL A 249 -9.99 32.35 25.04
N PHE A 250 -9.86 32.60 26.34
CA PHE A 250 -8.70 33.19 26.98
C PHE A 250 -8.05 32.18 27.91
N LEU A 251 -6.72 32.12 27.91
CA LEU A 251 -5.92 31.34 28.84
C LEU A 251 -4.98 32.30 29.59
N ASN A 252 -5.08 32.34 30.92
CA ASN A 252 -4.29 33.22 31.78
C ASN A 252 -4.29 34.69 31.31
N GLY A 253 -5.48 35.19 30.94
CA GLY A 253 -5.68 36.56 30.45
C GLY A 253 -5.31 36.79 28.97
N LYS A 254 -4.60 35.87 28.31
CA LYS A 254 -4.23 35.98 26.90
C LYS A 254 -5.30 35.34 26.00
N ARG A 255 -5.74 36.05 24.95
CA ARG A 255 -6.69 35.49 23.97
C ARG A 255 -5.98 34.45 23.10
N LEU A 256 -6.58 33.26 22.96
CA LEU A 256 -6.03 32.22 22.10
C LEU A 256 -6.19 32.59 20.61
N PRO A 257 -5.16 32.41 19.76
CA PRO A 257 -5.18 32.82 18.35
C PRO A 257 -5.92 31.82 17.44
N VAL A 258 -7.02 31.24 17.91
CA VAL A 258 -7.83 30.27 17.17
C VAL A 258 -9.11 30.95 16.66
N LYS A 259 -9.32 30.91 15.35
CA LYS A 259 -10.48 31.45 14.62
C LYS A 259 -11.29 30.30 14.01
N GLY A 260 -11.83 29.43 14.86
CA GLY A 260 -12.62 28.26 14.46
C GLY A 260 -11.78 27.01 14.12
N PHE A 261 -12.46 25.93 13.78
CA PHE A 261 -11.88 24.59 13.71
C PHE A 261 -10.77 24.46 12.68
N ARG A 262 -10.90 25.07 11.49
CA ARG A 262 -9.84 25.04 10.47
C ARG A 262 -8.50 25.58 10.98
N SER A 263 -8.53 26.72 11.67
CA SER A 263 -7.33 27.36 12.21
C SER A 263 -6.73 26.57 13.39
N TYR A 264 -7.57 25.85 14.14
CA TYR A 264 -7.11 24.91 15.15
C TYR A 264 -6.35 23.74 14.51
N VAL A 265 -6.82 23.20 13.38
CA VAL A 265 -6.13 22.16 12.63
C VAL A 265 -4.76 22.62 12.12
N ASP A 266 -4.60 23.90 11.75
CA ASP A 266 -3.31 24.44 11.32
C ASP A 266 -2.22 24.35 12.40
N LEU A 267 -2.59 24.36 13.68
CA LEU A 267 -1.64 24.20 14.79
C LEU A 267 -0.95 22.83 14.76
N TYR A 268 -1.62 21.78 14.27
CA TYR A 268 -1.04 20.42 14.15
C TYR A 268 -0.08 20.27 12.98
N LEU A 269 -0.23 21.12 11.97
CA LEU A 269 0.41 20.99 10.67
C LEU A 269 1.51 22.02 10.44
N LYS A 270 1.71 22.91 11.41
CA LYS A 270 2.85 23.82 11.46
C LYS A 270 4.14 23.01 11.25
N ASP A 271 4.94 23.44 10.28
CA ASP A 271 6.24 22.85 9.91
C ASP A 271 6.17 21.39 9.42
N LYS A 272 4.98 20.88 9.07
CA LYS A 272 4.81 19.56 8.44
C LYS A 272 4.86 19.69 6.92
N LEU A 273 5.84 19.02 6.33
CA LEU A 273 6.05 18.96 4.89
C LEU A 273 5.69 17.56 4.37
N ASP A 274 5.31 17.48 3.10
CA ASP A 274 5.19 16.23 2.36
C ASP A 274 6.57 15.70 1.90
N GLU A 275 6.58 14.54 1.24
CA GLU A 275 7.78 13.91 0.67
C GLU A 275 8.55 14.81 -0.32
N THR A 276 7.92 15.87 -0.83
CA THR A 276 8.51 16.83 -1.78
C THR A 276 8.96 18.13 -1.12
N GLY A 277 8.86 18.24 0.21
CA GLY A 277 9.24 19.43 0.95
C GLY A 277 8.20 20.55 0.92
N ASN A 278 6.97 20.28 0.48
CA ASN A 278 5.88 21.26 0.46
C ASN A 278 4.99 21.13 1.70
N PRO A 279 4.41 22.23 2.23
CA PRO A 279 3.46 22.15 3.35
C PRO A 279 2.29 21.21 3.06
N LEU A 280 1.90 20.41 4.07
CA LEU A 280 0.79 19.48 3.93
C LEU A 280 -0.51 20.20 3.55
N LYS A 281 -1.12 19.75 2.45
CA LYS A 281 -2.39 20.31 1.98
C LYS A 281 -3.54 19.80 2.84
N VAL A 282 -4.35 20.73 3.35
CA VAL A 282 -5.55 20.43 4.15
C VAL A 282 -6.79 20.69 3.34
N ILE A 283 -7.68 19.72 3.33
CA ILE A 283 -9.02 19.84 2.77
C ILE A 283 -9.98 20.06 3.92
N HIS A 284 -10.83 21.07 3.82
CA HIS A 284 -11.77 21.46 4.87
C HIS A 284 -13.16 21.64 4.29
N GLU A 285 -14.16 21.15 5.01
CA GLU A 285 -15.56 21.35 4.70
C GLU A 285 -16.38 21.46 5.99
N GLU A 286 -17.13 22.56 6.11
CA GLU A 286 -18.28 22.63 7.00
C GLU A 286 -19.47 21.99 6.27
N VAL A 287 -19.74 20.72 6.58
CA VAL A 287 -20.73 19.90 5.86
C VAL A 287 -22.15 20.38 6.16
N ASN A 288 -22.39 20.77 7.41
CA ASN A 288 -23.60 21.44 7.90
C ASN A 288 -23.34 21.98 9.31
N ASN A 289 -24.36 22.59 9.94
CA ASN A 289 -24.29 23.18 11.28
C ASN A 289 -23.82 22.22 12.40
N ARG A 290 -23.82 20.90 12.17
CA ARG A 290 -23.43 19.88 13.14
C ARG A 290 -22.16 19.10 12.75
N TRP A 291 -21.57 19.34 11.58
CA TRP A 291 -20.42 18.58 11.11
C TRP A 291 -19.41 19.46 10.38
N GLU A 292 -18.19 19.46 10.87
CA GLU A 292 -17.05 20.12 10.25
C GLU A 292 -15.88 19.13 10.19
N VAL A 293 -15.29 18.96 9.00
CA VAL A 293 -14.30 17.93 8.72
C VAL A 293 -13.08 18.55 8.07
N CYS A 294 -11.88 18.19 8.57
CA CYS A 294 -10.64 18.40 7.83
C CYS A 294 -9.95 17.06 7.52
N LEU A 295 -9.24 17.01 6.39
CA LEU A 295 -8.46 15.87 5.96
C LEU A 295 -7.10 16.34 5.45
N THR A 296 -6.04 15.64 5.87
CA THR A 296 -4.72 15.75 5.26
C THR A 296 -4.04 14.38 5.19
N MET A 297 -2.88 14.32 4.57
CA MET A 297 -2.08 13.11 4.46
C MET A 297 -1.41 12.79 5.80
N SER A 298 -1.25 11.50 6.09
CA SER A 298 -0.50 11.01 7.25
C SER A 298 0.67 10.14 6.81
N GLU A 299 1.82 10.36 7.44
CA GLU A 299 3.03 9.54 7.26
C GLU A 299 3.20 8.47 8.37
N LYS A 300 2.46 8.59 9.48
CA LYS A 300 2.63 7.77 10.69
C LYS A 300 1.48 6.78 10.93
N GLY A 301 0.82 6.33 9.86
CA GLY A 301 -0.41 5.53 9.96
C GLY A 301 -1.65 6.38 10.14
N PHE A 302 -2.81 5.76 10.39
CA PHE A 302 -4.05 6.52 10.56
C PHE A 302 -3.98 7.40 11.81
N GLN A 303 -4.25 8.69 11.64
CA GLN A 303 -4.29 9.66 12.73
C GLN A 303 -5.66 10.33 12.77
N GLN A 304 -6.12 10.68 13.97
CA GLN A 304 -7.40 11.36 14.15
C GLN A 304 -7.36 12.35 15.31
N VAL A 305 -8.07 13.47 15.17
CA VAL A 305 -8.39 14.40 16.26
C VAL A 305 -9.87 14.74 16.14
N SER A 306 -10.67 14.40 17.13
CA SER A 306 -12.12 14.57 17.02
C SER A 306 -12.79 15.08 18.29
N PHE A 307 -13.89 15.79 18.07
CA PHE A 307 -14.72 16.39 19.11
C PHE A 307 -16.19 16.05 18.87
N VAL A 308 -16.85 15.57 19.92
CA VAL A 308 -18.30 15.32 19.96
C VAL A 308 -18.89 16.20 21.04
N ASN A 309 -19.71 17.19 20.68
CA ASN A 309 -20.28 18.15 21.63
C ASN A 309 -19.17 18.83 22.48
N SER A 310 -18.07 19.25 21.84
CA SER A 310 -16.86 19.80 22.48
C SER A 310 -16.10 18.84 23.41
N ILE A 311 -16.50 17.57 23.53
CA ILE A 311 -15.75 16.52 24.24
C ILE A 311 -14.65 15.98 23.34
N ALA A 312 -13.42 15.93 23.82
CA ALA A 312 -12.28 15.38 23.08
C ALA A 312 -12.36 13.84 23.03
N THR A 313 -12.73 13.28 21.87
CA THR A 313 -12.75 11.84 21.63
C THR A 313 -11.39 11.37 21.11
N THR A 314 -10.40 11.33 22.01
CA THR A 314 -8.98 11.03 21.70
C THR A 314 -8.74 9.63 21.10
N LYS A 315 -9.63 8.67 21.38
CA LYS A 315 -9.62 7.32 20.79
C LYS A 315 -10.55 7.20 19.57
N GLY A 316 -11.28 8.26 19.23
CA GLY A 316 -12.17 8.33 18.07
C GLY A 316 -13.51 7.67 18.35
N GLY A 317 -13.94 6.79 17.45
CA GLY A 317 -15.20 6.06 17.57
C GLY A 317 -16.04 6.12 16.30
N ARG A 318 -17.34 5.86 16.46
CA ARG A 318 -18.25 5.65 15.33
C ARG A 318 -18.40 6.87 14.42
N HIS A 319 -18.25 8.09 14.94
CA HIS A 319 -18.29 9.34 14.15
C HIS A 319 -17.06 9.49 13.26
N VAL A 320 -15.87 9.12 13.78
CA VAL A 320 -14.62 9.13 13.00
C VAL A 320 -14.67 8.07 11.91
N ASP A 321 -15.10 6.85 12.23
CA ASP A 321 -15.24 5.77 11.25
C ASP A 321 -16.25 6.14 10.16
N TYR A 322 -17.38 6.75 10.54
CA TYR A 322 -18.40 7.22 9.60
C TYR A 322 -17.86 8.21 8.56
N VAL A 323 -16.95 9.12 8.96
CA VAL A 323 -16.29 10.06 8.04
C VAL A 323 -15.19 9.38 7.24
N ALA A 324 -14.29 8.65 7.92
CA ALA A 324 -13.12 8.04 7.31
C ALA A 324 -13.49 6.99 6.26
N ASP A 325 -14.49 6.15 6.54
CA ASP A 325 -14.90 5.07 5.63
C ASP A 325 -15.51 5.60 4.33
N GLN A 326 -16.22 6.74 4.38
CA GLN A 326 -16.72 7.42 3.17
C GLN A 326 -15.56 7.84 2.25
N ILE A 327 -14.50 8.41 2.82
CA ILE A 327 -13.31 8.86 2.08
C ILE A 327 -12.56 7.64 1.54
N VAL A 328 -12.31 6.62 2.37
CA VAL A 328 -11.61 5.39 1.99
C VAL A 328 -12.30 4.70 0.81
N ASN A 329 -13.63 4.58 0.84
CA ASN A 329 -14.40 3.94 -0.23
C ASN A 329 -14.26 4.68 -1.58
N LYS A 330 -14.16 6.02 -1.57
CA LYS A 330 -13.92 6.79 -2.81
C LYS A 330 -12.47 6.69 -3.28
N LEU A 331 -11.51 6.80 -2.37
CA LEU A 331 -10.08 6.76 -2.71
C LEU A 331 -9.63 5.38 -3.19
N ILE A 332 -10.13 4.29 -2.59
CA ILE A 332 -9.73 2.92 -2.97
C ILE A 332 -10.11 2.59 -4.42
N ASP A 333 -11.24 3.09 -4.90
CA ASP A 333 -11.67 2.88 -6.29
C ASP A 333 -10.76 3.61 -7.27
N ILE A 334 -10.31 4.82 -6.91
CA ILE A 334 -9.35 5.60 -7.70
C ILE A 334 -7.98 4.92 -7.72
N VAL A 335 -7.51 4.46 -6.56
CA VAL A 335 -6.25 3.71 -6.46
C VAL A 335 -6.30 2.44 -7.29
N LYS A 336 -7.40 1.66 -7.24
CA LYS A 336 -7.59 0.46 -8.07
C LYS A 336 -7.56 0.78 -9.57
N LYS A 337 -8.16 1.90 -9.98
CA LYS A 337 -8.13 2.36 -11.38
C LYS A 337 -6.73 2.78 -11.84
N LYS A 338 -5.93 3.41 -10.96
CA LYS A 338 -4.54 3.81 -11.24
C LYS A 338 -3.54 2.64 -11.14
N ASN A 339 -3.82 1.62 -10.34
CA ASN A 339 -2.96 0.44 -10.08
C ASN A 339 -3.49 -0.85 -10.74
N LYS A 340 -3.87 -0.79 -12.02
CA LYS A 340 -4.38 -1.96 -12.75
C LYS A 340 -3.32 -3.06 -12.82
N GLY A 341 -3.65 -4.26 -12.33
CA GLY A 341 -2.74 -5.42 -12.34
C GLY A 341 -1.60 -5.35 -11.31
N GLY A 342 -1.60 -4.34 -10.44
CA GLY A 342 -0.65 -4.25 -9.32
C GLY A 342 -1.12 -5.01 -8.07
N VAL A 343 -0.42 -4.80 -6.95
CA VAL A 343 -0.78 -5.43 -5.68
C VAL A 343 -2.14 -4.94 -5.20
N GLY A 344 -3.00 -5.86 -4.76
CA GLY A 344 -4.31 -5.52 -4.22
C GLY A 344 -4.23 -4.65 -2.97
N VAL A 345 -5.05 -3.59 -2.93
CA VAL A 345 -5.14 -2.63 -1.81
C VAL A 345 -6.41 -2.89 -1.02
N LYS A 346 -6.30 -2.92 0.31
CA LYS A 346 -7.42 -3.11 1.26
C LYS A 346 -7.81 -1.78 1.93
N PRO A 347 -9.07 -1.60 2.41
CA PRO A 347 -9.53 -0.35 3.01
C PRO A 347 -8.65 0.20 4.14
N PHE A 348 -8.22 -0.65 5.08
CA PHE A 348 -7.34 -0.22 6.18
C PHE A 348 -5.98 0.32 5.69
N GLN A 349 -5.49 -0.14 4.53
CA GLN A 349 -4.23 0.33 3.97
C GLN A 349 -4.39 1.75 3.44
N VAL A 350 -5.56 2.09 2.87
CA VAL A 350 -5.89 3.46 2.47
C VAL A 350 -6.06 4.34 3.71
N LYS A 351 -6.82 3.86 4.72
CA LYS A 351 -7.06 4.58 5.98
C LYS A 351 -5.75 4.98 6.66
N ASN A 352 -4.72 4.13 6.61
CA ASN A 352 -3.41 4.40 7.21
C ASN A 352 -2.63 5.59 6.60
N HIS A 353 -3.06 6.14 5.47
CA HIS A 353 -2.43 7.35 4.88
C HIS A 353 -3.22 8.63 5.18
N MET A 354 -4.23 8.56 6.06
CA MET A 354 -5.13 9.68 6.35
C MET A 354 -4.91 10.22 7.76
N TRP A 355 -4.94 11.54 7.86
CA TRP A 355 -5.12 12.26 9.12
C TRP A 355 -6.45 13.02 9.07
N VAL A 356 -7.41 12.59 9.89
CA VAL A 356 -8.79 13.11 9.87
C VAL A 356 -9.06 13.95 11.11
N PHE A 357 -9.65 15.12 10.92
CA PHE A 357 -10.12 15.99 11.98
C PHE A 357 -11.63 16.10 11.90
N VAL A 358 -12.35 15.85 12.99
CA VAL A 358 -13.83 15.85 13.01
C VAL A 358 -14.33 16.68 14.18
N ASN A 359 -15.13 17.71 13.92
CA ASN A 359 -15.91 18.40 14.94
C ASN A 359 -17.39 18.17 14.66
N CYS A 360 -18.12 17.59 15.61
CA CYS A 360 -19.54 17.32 15.40
C CYS A 360 -20.42 17.48 16.64
N LEU A 361 -21.72 17.69 16.37
CA LEU A 361 -22.78 17.75 17.36
C LEU A 361 -23.69 16.52 17.22
N ILE A 362 -23.72 15.69 18.25
CA ILE A 362 -24.41 14.39 18.27
C ILE A 362 -25.52 14.43 19.33
N GLU A 363 -26.70 13.94 18.96
CA GLU A 363 -27.83 13.78 19.89
C GLU A 363 -27.55 12.65 20.87
N ASN A 364 -27.64 12.95 22.17
CA ASN A 364 -27.54 12.00 23.29
C ASN A 364 -26.40 10.96 23.10
N PRO A 365 -25.13 11.39 22.93
CA PRO A 365 -24.02 10.51 22.61
C PRO A 365 -23.78 9.47 23.71
N THR A 366 -23.33 8.28 23.29
CA THR A 366 -22.87 7.21 24.19
C THR A 366 -21.38 6.98 24.02
N PHE A 367 -20.70 6.63 25.10
CA PHE A 367 -19.26 6.40 25.13
C PHE A 367 -18.95 5.03 25.76
N ASP A 368 -17.72 4.58 25.60
CA ASP A 368 -17.23 3.32 26.20
C ASP A 368 -17.06 3.41 27.73
N SER A 369 -16.85 4.61 28.23
CA SER A 369 -16.47 4.90 29.61
C SER A 369 -16.82 6.33 30.00
N GLN A 370 -16.69 6.66 31.28
CA GLN A 370 -16.95 7.99 31.82
C GLN A 370 -15.90 9.03 31.38
N THR A 371 -14.70 8.62 30.95
CA THR A 371 -13.70 9.54 30.41
C THR A 371 -14.11 10.10 29.04
N LYS A 372 -15.03 9.42 28.33
CA LYS A 372 -15.64 9.82 27.06
C LYS A 372 -14.65 9.91 25.89
N GLU A 373 -13.62 9.07 25.89
CA GLU A 373 -12.55 9.08 24.88
C GLU A 373 -12.95 8.42 23.55
N ASN A 374 -13.91 7.48 23.58
CA ASN A 374 -14.38 6.74 22.41
C ASN A 374 -15.92 6.73 22.33
N MET A 375 -16.48 7.29 21.27
CA MET A 375 -17.94 7.35 21.08
C MET A 375 -18.48 6.06 20.44
N THR A 376 -19.49 5.46 21.06
CA THR A 376 -20.04 4.14 20.70
C THR A 376 -21.39 4.19 19.99
N LEU A 377 -22.05 5.36 19.97
CA LEU A 377 -23.39 5.53 19.41
C LEU A 377 -23.44 5.11 17.94
N GLN A 378 -24.50 4.43 17.53
CA GLN A 378 -24.65 3.99 16.13
C GLN A 378 -25.03 5.16 15.22
N THR A 379 -24.52 5.16 13.99
CA THR A 379 -24.65 6.27 13.02
C THR A 379 -26.11 6.70 12.77
N LYS A 380 -27.04 5.75 12.78
CA LYS A 380 -28.49 6.01 12.62
C LYS A 380 -29.10 6.90 13.73
N ALA A 381 -28.46 6.96 14.90
CA ALA A 381 -28.93 7.69 16.07
C ALA A 381 -28.20 9.03 16.28
N PHE A 382 -27.32 9.46 15.36
CA PHE A 382 -26.57 10.71 15.50
C PHE A 382 -27.45 11.98 15.49
N GLY A 383 -28.71 11.86 15.05
CA GLY A 383 -29.61 13.01 14.89
C GLY A 383 -29.27 13.90 13.69
N SER A 384 -28.23 13.56 12.93
CA SER A 384 -27.77 14.31 11.76
C SER A 384 -26.94 13.42 10.84
N THR A 385 -26.66 13.88 9.62
CA THR A 385 -25.83 13.14 8.64
C THR A 385 -24.64 13.98 8.19
N CYS A 386 -23.55 13.31 7.81
CA CYS A 386 -22.34 13.94 7.29
C CYS A 386 -22.07 13.38 5.90
N LYS A 387 -22.63 14.03 4.88
CA LYS A 387 -22.41 13.67 3.46
C LYS A 387 -21.35 14.59 2.87
N LEU A 388 -20.14 14.07 2.70
CA LEU A 388 -19.02 14.85 2.13
C LEU A 388 -19.29 15.19 0.66
N SER A 389 -19.06 16.44 0.29
CA SER A 389 -19.30 16.92 -1.08
C SER A 389 -18.32 16.31 -2.10
N GLU A 390 -18.69 16.36 -3.38
CA GLU A 390 -17.76 16.00 -4.46
C GLU A 390 -16.50 16.89 -4.47
N LYS A 391 -16.63 18.15 -4.06
CA LYS A 391 -15.50 19.09 -3.95
C LYS A 391 -14.49 18.59 -2.92
N PHE A 392 -14.96 18.13 -1.76
CA PHE A 392 -14.10 17.53 -0.73
C PHE A 392 -13.43 16.26 -1.22
N ILE A 393 -14.16 15.37 -1.88
CA ILE A 393 -13.58 14.14 -2.44
C ILE A 393 -12.53 14.44 -3.51
N LYS A 394 -12.77 15.41 -4.41
CA LYS A 394 -11.77 15.88 -5.38
C LYS A 394 -10.53 16.46 -4.67
N GLY A 395 -10.75 17.22 -3.59
CA GLY A 395 -9.68 17.72 -2.73
C GLY A 395 -8.84 16.59 -2.13
N ALA A 396 -9.50 15.56 -1.58
CA ALA A 396 -8.86 14.39 -0.97
C ALA A 396 -8.00 13.59 -1.95
N VAL A 397 -8.40 13.56 -3.24
CA VAL A 397 -7.62 12.93 -4.31
C VAL A 397 -6.35 13.73 -4.62
N GLY A 398 -6.42 15.06 -4.53
CA GLY A 398 -5.33 15.98 -4.87
C GLY A 398 -4.58 16.57 -3.69
N CYS A 399 -4.60 15.93 -2.52
CA CYS A 399 -3.82 16.32 -1.33
C CYS A 399 -2.64 15.38 -1.04
N GLY A 400 -2.26 14.52 -1.98
CA GLY A 400 -1.08 13.64 -1.88
C GLY A 400 -1.37 12.23 -1.37
N ILE A 401 -2.55 11.98 -0.79
CA ILE A 401 -2.90 10.66 -0.23
C ILE A 401 -2.87 9.56 -1.30
N VAL A 402 -3.40 9.82 -2.50
CA VAL A 402 -3.44 8.83 -3.59
C VAL A 402 -2.02 8.51 -4.08
N GLU A 403 -1.18 9.53 -4.23
CA GLU A 403 0.21 9.40 -4.65
C GLU A 403 1.02 8.60 -3.62
N SER A 404 0.89 8.94 -2.32
CA SER A 404 1.50 8.19 -1.22
C SER A 404 1.08 6.71 -1.23
N ILE A 405 -0.21 6.41 -1.43
CA ILE A 405 -0.67 5.01 -1.51
C ILE A 405 -0.05 4.31 -2.72
N LEU A 406 0.00 4.95 -3.90
CA LEU A 406 0.58 4.36 -5.10
C LEU A 406 2.08 4.09 -4.94
N ASN A 407 2.83 5.00 -4.30
CA ASN A 407 4.23 4.81 -3.97
C ASN A 407 4.42 3.63 -3.02
N TRP A 408 3.62 3.55 -1.96
CA TRP A 408 3.63 2.42 -1.04
C TRP A 408 3.30 1.08 -1.73
N VAL A 409 2.30 1.06 -2.62
CA VAL A 409 1.94 -0.13 -3.39
C VAL A 409 3.07 -0.59 -4.32
N ARG A 410 3.71 0.35 -5.02
CA ARG A 410 4.88 0.06 -5.87
C ARG A 410 6.02 -0.51 -5.05
N PHE A 411 6.34 0.11 -3.91
CA PHE A 411 7.38 -0.36 -3.01
C PHE A 411 7.08 -1.78 -2.48
N LYS A 412 5.82 -2.05 -2.13
CA LYS A 412 5.37 -3.38 -1.69
C LYS A 412 5.48 -4.43 -2.79
N ALA A 413 5.04 -4.12 -4.01
CA ALA A 413 5.18 -5.00 -5.17
C ALA A 413 6.65 -5.35 -5.40
N GLN A 414 7.50 -4.32 -5.40
CA GLN A 414 8.93 -4.49 -5.61
C GLN A 414 9.58 -5.34 -4.52
N ASN A 415 9.25 -5.12 -3.24
CA ASN A 415 9.76 -5.95 -2.15
C ASN A 415 9.34 -7.41 -2.26
N GLN A 416 8.15 -7.70 -2.79
CA GLN A 416 7.72 -9.08 -3.04
C GLN A 416 8.53 -9.74 -4.18
N LEU A 417 8.84 -9.00 -5.25
CA LEU A 417 9.74 -9.49 -6.31
C LEU A 417 11.15 -9.72 -5.80
N ASN A 418 11.69 -8.80 -5.01
CA ASN A 418 13.03 -8.94 -4.42
C ASN A 418 13.16 -10.18 -3.54
N LYS A 419 12.09 -10.60 -2.84
CA LYS A 419 12.07 -11.85 -2.06
C LYS A 419 12.18 -13.11 -2.91
N LYS A 420 11.93 -13.04 -4.22
CA LYS A 420 12.14 -14.16 -5.16
C LYS A 420 13.58 -14.23 -5.66
N CYS A 421 14.31 -13.12 -5.57
CA CYS A 421 15.75 -13.10 -5.87
C CYS A 421 16.55 -13.65 -4.69
N SER A 422 17.67 -14.29 -4.98
CA SER A 422 18.66 -14.61 -3.95
C SER A 422 19.57 -13.39 -3.76
N ALA A 423 19.61 -12.84 -2.54
CA ALA A 423 20.56 -11.79 -2.19
C ALA A 423 22.01 -12.30 -2.20
N VAL A 424 22.19 -13.61 -1.94
CA VAL A 424 23.49 -14.28 -1.86
C VAL A 424 23.77 -15.02 -3.16
N LYS A 425 24.99 -14.85 -3.67
CA LYS A 425 25.53 -15.61 -4.79
C LYS A 425 25.87 -17.02 -4.33
N HIS A 426 25.06 -18.00 -4.71
CA HIS A 426 25.31 -19.41 -4.39
C HIS A 426 26.10 -20.10 -5.51
N THR A 427 27.05 -20.96 -5.13
CA THR A 427 27.83 -21.78 -6.08
C THR A 427 27.02 -22.92 -6.69
N ARG A 428 25.99 -23.43 -6.01
CA ARG A 428 25.07 -24.44 -6.57
C ARG A 428 23.63 -24.09 -6.28
N ILE A 429 22.75 -24.34 -7.25
CA ILE A 429 21.31 -24.11 -7.14
C ILE A 429 20.57 -25.42 -6.96
N LYS A 430 19.78 -25.51 -5.88
CA LYS A 430 18.84 -26.61 -5.65
C LYS A 430 17.42 -26.21 -6.08
N GLY A 431 16.60 -27.19 -6.46
CA GLY A 431 15.17 -27.01 -6.71
C GLY A 431 14.80 -26.36 -8.06
N VAL A 432 15.72 -26.35 -9.03
CA VAL A 432 15.43 -25.98 -10.42
C VAL A 432 15.58 -27.23 -11.29
N PRO A 433 14.50 -27.96 -11.59
CA PRO A 433 14.56 -29.17 -12.42
C PRO A 433 15.10 -28.84 -13.81
N LYS A 434 15.85 -29.77 -14.41
CA LYS A 434 16.43 -29.67 -15.77
C LYS A 434 17.52 -28.62 -15.97
N LEU A 435 18.03 -27.98 -14.91
CA LEU A 435 19.25 -27.18 -15.01
C LEU A 435 20.47 -28.11 -15.04
N ASP A 436 21.28 -28.01 -16.10
CA ASP A 436 22.65 -28.52 -16.12
C ASP A 436 23.56 -27.33 -15.81
N ASP A 437 23.94 -27.19 -14.55
CA ASP A 437 24.67 -26.01 -14.04
C ASP A 437 26.17 -26.12 -14.38
N ALA A 438 26.78 -25.00 -14.78
CA ALA A 438 28.22 -24.96 -15.02
C ALA A 438 29.00 -25.12 -13.69
N ASN A 439 30.15 -25.79 -13.70
CA ASN A 439 30.90 -26.03 -12.46
C ASN A 439 31.37 -24.73 -11.80
N ASP A 440 31.72 -23.71 -12.59
CA ASP A 440 32.16 -22.39 -12.10
C ASP A 440 31.01 -21.39 -11.87
N ALA A 441 29.76 -21.76 -12.17
CA ALA A 441 28.64 -20.86 -12.01
C ALA A 441 28.43 -20.51 -10.53
N GLY A 442 28.41 -19.22 -10.19
CA GLY A 442 28.38 -18.75 -8.81
C GLY A 442 29.73 -18.71 -8.08
N SER A 443 30.85 -19.13 -8.70
CA SER A 443 32.20 -18.98 -8.13
C SER A 443 32.84 -17.62 -8.44
N LYS A 444 34.16 -17.47 -8.19
CA LYS A 444 34.93 -16.28 -8.63
C LYS A 444 35.00 -16.17 -10.16
N ASN A 445 34.87 -17.28 -10.88
CA ASN A 445 34.97 -17.36 -12.33
C ASN A 445 33.63 -17.14 -13.06
N SER A 446 32.55 -16.84 -12.35
CA SER A 446 31.19 -16.74 -12.91
C SER A 446 31.04 -15.78 -14.09
N ILE A 447 31.85 -14.72 -14.13
CA ILE A 447 31.83 -13.75 -15.23
C ILE A 447 32.21 -14.40 -16.58
N ASN A 448 32.98 -15.48 -16.53
CA ASN A 448 33.37 -16.27 -17.70
C ASN A 448 32.36 -17.37 -18.04
N CYS A 449 31.35 -17.58 -17.18
CA CYS A 449 30.33 -18.60 -17.39
C CYS A 449 29.21 -18.08 -18.32
N THR A 450 28.76 -18.94 -19.22
CA THR A 450 27.65 -18.69 -20.16
C THR A 450 26.52 -19.69 -19.92
N LEU A 451 25.31 -19.17 -19.72
CA LEU A 451 24.10 -19.99 -19.62
C LEU A 451 23.45 -20.13 -20.99
N ILE A 452 23.33 -21.35 -21.49
CA ILE A 452 22.65 -21.65 -22.75
C ILE A 452 21.17 -21.87 -22.46
N LEU A 453 20.31 -20.98 -22.95
CA LEU A 453 18.86 -21.13 -22.89
C LEU A 453 18.36 -21.77 -24.18
N THR A 454 17.75 -22.96 -24.07
CA THR A 454 17.35 -23.76 -25.24
C THR A 454 15.85 -23.75 -25.47
N GLU A 455 15.42 -23.80 -26.73
CA GLU A 455 14.01 -24.01 -27.09
C GLU A 455 13.60 -25.48 -26.86
N GLY A 456 13.05 -25.77 -25.68
CA GLY A 456 12.60 -27.10 -25.31
C GLY A 456 13.72 -28.11 -25.02
N ASP A 457 13.30 -29.35 -24.72
CA ASP A 457 14.20 -30.44 -24.32
C ASP A 457 15.00 -31.03 -25.52
N SER A 458 14.49 -30.88 -26.75
CA SER A 458 15.18 -31.34 -27.95
C SER A 458 16.47 -30.53 -28.19
N ALA A 459 16.38 -29.20 -28.17
CA ALA A 459 17.55 -28.33 -28.29
C ALA A 459 18.50 -28.48 -27.09
N LYS A 460 17.97 -28.76 -25.90
CA LYS A 460 18.79 -29.09 -24.72
C LYS A 460 19.71 -30.28 -24.96
N THR A 461 19.19 -31.37 -25.53
CA THR A 461 19.99 -32.58 -25.79
C THR A 461 21.18 -32.26 -26.72
N LEU A 462 20.96 -31.38 -27.70
CA LEU A 462 22.02 -30.89 -28.60
C LEU A 462 23.08 -30.10 -27.82
N ALA A 463 22.66 -29.14 -26.99
CA ALA A 463 23.56 -28.33 -26.17
C ALA A 463 24.39 -29.18 -25.20
N VAL A 464 23.76 -30.12 -24.50
CA VAL A 464 24.44 -31.04 -23.56
C VAL A 464 25.46 -31.94 -24.29
N SER A 465 25.16 -32.37 -25.52
CA SER A 465 26.13 -33.10 -26.35
C SER A 465 27.34 -32.24 -26.70
N GLY A 466 27.11 -30.96 -27.02
CA GLY A 466 28.15 -29.96 -27.28
C GLY A 466 29.04 -29.65 -26.07
N LEU A 467 28.50 -29.69 -24.85
CA LEU A 467 29.28 -29.54 -23.61
C LEU A 467 30.39 -30.59 -23.47
N GLY A 468 30.26 -31.74 -24.11
CA GLY A 468 31.32 -32.76 -24.16
C GLY A 468 32.60 -32.28 -24.88
N VAL A 469 32.52 -31.20 -25.66
CA VAL A 469 33.66 -30.59 -26.39
C VAL A 469 34.20 -29.37 -25.65
N VAL A 470 33.32 -28.44 -25.29
CA VAL A 470 33.71 -27.15 -24.68
C VAL A 470 33.91 -27.21 -23.16
N GLY A 471 33.57 -28.34 -22.53
CA GLY A 471 33.64 -28.56 -21.10
C GLY A 471 32.41 -28.04 -20.33
N ARG A 472 32.29 -28.50 -19.07
CA ARG A 472 31.18 -28.14 -18.16
C ARG A 472 31.53 -27.02 -17.19
N ASP A 473 32.76 -26.52 -17.19
CA ASP A 473 33.19 -25.52 -16.22
C ASP A 473 32.54 -24.17 -16.48
N LYS A 474 32.53 -23.74 -17.76
CA LYS A 474 32.07 -22.41 -18.17
C LYS A 474 30.67 -22.41 -18.80
N TYR A 475 30.06 -23.55 -19.07
CA TYR A 475 28.80 -23.61 -19.80
C TYR A 475 27.74 -24.39 -19.04
N GLY A 476 26.60 -23.74 -18.81
CA GLY A 476 25.39 -24.35 -18.26
C GLY A 476 24.27 -24.38 -19.29
N VAL A 477 23.27 -25.23 -19.11
CA VAL A 477 22.13 -25.38 -20.04
C VAL A 477 20.81 -25.40 -19.26
N PHE A 478 19.82 -24.63 -19.73
CA PHE A 478 18.47 -24.64 -19.19
C PHE A 478 17.40 -24.56 -20.31
N PRO A 479 16.45 -25.52 -20.38
CA PRO A 479 15.43 -25.54 -21.41
C PRO A 479 14.23 -24.67 -21.05
N LEU A 480 13.80 -23.82 -21.98
CA LEU A 480 12.56 -23.07 -21.89
C LEU A 480 11.38 -23.98 -22.26
N ARG A 481 10.29 -23.91 -21.49
CA ARG A 481 9.07 -24.73 -21.74
C ARG A 481 8.24 -24.26 -22.93
N GLY A 482 8.55 -23.09 -23.51
CA GLY A 482 7.88 -22.51 -24.67
C GLY A 482 8.08 -21.00 -24.74
N LYS A 483 7.13 -20.30 -25.36
CA LYS A 483 7.16 -18.83 -25.48
C LYS A 483 7.18 -18.18 -24.08
N MET A 484 8.15 -17.31 -23.87
CA MET A 484 8.28 -16.57 -22.62
C MET A 484 7.14 -15.55 -22.46
N LEU A 485 6.78 -15.24 -21.22
CA LEU A 485 5.81 -14.18 -20.93
C LEU A 485 6.43 -12.82 -21.26
N ASN A 486 5.72 -11.98 -22.02
CA ASN A 486 6.10 -10.58 -22.21
C ASN A 486 5.94 -9.81 -20.89
N VAL A 487 7.06 -9.63 -20.18
CA VAL A 487 7.08 -9.03 -18.83
C VAL A 487 6.68 -7.57 -18.78
N ARG A 488 6.86 -6.83 -19.88
CA ARG A 488 6.53 -5.38 -19.96
C ARG A 488 5.03 -5.13 -19.81
N GLU A 489 4.22 -6.14 -20.12
CA GLU A 489 2.77 -6.09 -20.20
C GLU A 489 2.10 -7.06 -19.20
N ALA A 490 2.91 -7.73 -18.38
CA ALA A 490 2.45 -8.69 -17.41
C ALA A 490 2.09 -8.00 -16.09
N SER A 491 0.99 -8.44 -15.48
CA SER A 491 0.66 -8.04 -14.11
C SER A 491 1.71 -8.55 -13.12
N HIS A 492 1.85 -7.86 -11.98
CA HIS A 492 2.74 -8.27 -10.89
C HIS A 492 2.50 -9.73 -10.47
N LYS A 493 1.23 -10.13 -10.42
CA LYS A 493 0.82 -11.50 -10.11
C LYS A 493 1.33 -12.51 -11.16
N GLN A 494 1.16 -12.21 -12.44
CA GLN A 494 1.62 -13.09 -13.53
C GLN A 494 3.14 -13.28 -13.50
N ILE A 495 3.91 -12.22 -13.23
CA ILE A 495 5.36 -12.32 -13.11
C ILE A 495 5.74 -13.19 -11.92
N MET A 496 5.15 -12.94 -10.75
CA MET A 496 5.43 -13.71 -9.54
C MET A 496 5.11 -15.20 -9.66
N GLU A 497 4.03 -15.55 -10.36
CA GLU A 497 3.58 -16.94 -10.54
C GLU A 497 4.29 -17.65 -11.69
N ASN A 498 5.01 -16.92 -12.56
CA ASN A 498 5.72 -17.52 -13.68
C ASN A 498 7.01 -18.22 -13.23
N ALA A 499 6.96 -19.55 -13.17
CA ALA A 499 8.10 -20.38 -12.77
C ALA A 499 9.32 -20.24 -13.69
N GLU A 500 9.14 -20.04 -15.00
CA GLU A 500 10.26 -19.93 -15.96
C GLU A 500 11.07 -18.66 -15.70
N ILE A 501 10.39 -17.51 -15.54
CA ILE A 501 11.04 -16.24 -15.17
C ILE A 501 11.78 -16.37 -13.84
N ASN A 502 11.12 -16.92 -12.82
CA ASN A 502 11.72 -17.12 -11.51
C ASN A 502 12.95 -18.04 -11.57
N ASN A 503 12.91 -19.09 -12.38
CA ASN A 503 14.05 -19.98 -12.59
C ASN A 503 15.22 -19.26 -13.26
N ILE A 504 14.98 -18.51 -14.34
CA ILE A 504 16.05 -17.75 -15.02
C ILE A 504 16.70 -16.75 -14.05
N ILE A 505 15.89 -15.99 -13.31
CA ILE A 505 16.38 -15.05 -12.30
C ILE A 505 17.27 -15.75 -11.28
N LYS A 506 16.82 -16.90 -10.78
CA LYS A 506 17.57 -17.70 -9.80
C LYS A 506 18.87 -18.25 -10.40
N ILE A 507 18.83 -18.83 -11.60
CA ILE A 507 19.98 -19.45 -12.28
C ILE A 507 21.08 -18.44 -12.52
N VAL A 508 20.72 -17.30 -13.09
CA VAL A 508 21.64 -16.23 -13.49
C VAL A 508 22.09 -15.41 -12.27
N GLY A 509 21.32 -15.39 -11.19
CA GLY A 509 21.62 -14.56 -10.01
C GLY A 509 21.17 -13.11 -10.18
N LEU A 510 20.08 -12.88 -10.92
CA LEU A 510 19.54 -11.55 -11.17
C LEU A 510 18.80 -11.02 -9.94
N GLN A 511 18.94 -9.73 -9.68
CA GLN A 511 18.30 -9.03 -8.58
C GLN A 511 17.54 -7.81 -9.11
N TYR A 512 16.26 -7.70 -8.78
CA TYR A 512 15.52 -6.48 -9.06
C TYR A 512 16.04 -5.31 -8.18
N LYS A 513 15.94 -4.07 -8.67
CA LYS A 513 16.57 -2.84 -8.13
C LYS A 513 18.09 -2.74 -8.25
N LYS A 514 18.79 -3.79 -8.68
CA LYS A 514 20.22 -3.71 -8.92
C LYS A 514 20.47 -3.20 -10.33
N SER A 515 21.17 -2.08 -10.45
CA SER A 515 21.78 -1.71 -11.73
C SER A 515 23.06 -2.53 -11.91
N TYR A 516 23.30 -2.98 -13.14
CA TYR A 516 24.49 -3.73 -13.51
C TYR A 516 25.32 -2.87 -14.48
N ASP A 517 25.65 -1.65 -14.07
CA ASP A 517 26.46 -0.72 -14.87
C ASP A 517 27.97 -0.88 -14.62
N ASP A 518 28.34 -1.34 -13.42
CA ASP A 518 29.73 -1.51 -12.99
C ASP A 518 30.16 -2.99 -12.91
N GLU A 519 31.47 -3.23 -12.94
CA GLU A 519 32.04 -4.57 -12.92
C GLU A 519 31.77 -5.34 -11.61
N GLU A 520 31.69 -4.64 -10.47
CA GLU A 520 31.40 -5.27 -9.18
C GLU A 520 29.96 -5.80 -9.12
N ALA A 521 29.02 -5.06 -9.69
CA ALA A 521 27.65 -5.50 -9.88
C ALA A 521 27.58 -6.72 -10.79
N LEU A 522 28.31 -6.74 -11.90
CA LEU A 522 28.38 -7.90 -12.81
C LEU A 522 28.97 -9.15 -12.11
N LYS A 523 29.96 -8.99 -11.22
CA LYS A 523 30.54 -10.10 -10.44
C LYS A 523 29.52 -10.79 -9.54
N THR A 524 28.41 -10.14 -9.20
CA THR A 524 27.35 -10.77 -8.38
C THR A 524 26.48 -11.76 -9.15
N LEU A 525 26.52 -11.74 -10.49
CA LEU A 525 25.87 -12.73 -11.33
C LEU A 525 26.56 -14.09 -11.21
N ARG A 526 25.79 -15.17 -11.38
CA ARG A 526 26.29 -16.54 -11.51
C ARG A 526 26.78 -16.87 -12.91
N TYR A 527 26.23 -16.18 -13.90
CA TYR A 527 26.61 -16.29 -15.31
C TYR A 527 26.83 -14.88 -15.85
N GLY A 528 28.00 -14.64 -16.43
CA GLY A 528 28.32 -13.37 -17.08
C GLY A 528 27.62 -13.20 -18.43
N LYS A 529 27.10 -14.28 -19.01
CA LYS A 529 26.44 -14.27 -20.32
C LYS A 529 25.27 -15.24 -20.41
N ILE A 530 24.34 -14.92 -21.29
CA ILE A 530 23.26 -15.81 -21.73
C ILE A 530 23.39 -16.02 -23.24
N MET A 531 23.48 -17.28 -23.65
CA MET A 531 23.47 -17.69 -25.05
C MET A 531 22.09 -18.27 -25.38
N ILE A 532 21.42 -17.71 -26.38
CA ILE A 532 20.10 -18.11 -26.82
C ILE A 532 20.23 -19.13 -27.94
N MET A 533 19.69 -20.33 -27.73
CA MET A 533 19.79 -21.45 -28.66
C MET A 533 18.38 -21.93 -29.03
N THR A 534 17.81 -21.32 -30.06
CA THR A 534 16.47 -21.60 -30.59
C THR A 534 16.58 -22.27 -31.95
N ASP A 535 15.48 -22.87 -32.40
CA ASP A 535 15.40 -23.32 -33.79
C ASP A 535 15.56 -22.11 -34.72
N GLN A 536 16.21 -22.31 -35.88
CA GLN A 536 16.41 -21.27 -36.90
C GLN A 536 15.15 -21.06 -37.73
N ASP A 537 14.05 -20.81 -37.03
CA ASP A 537 12.75 -20.49 -37.58
C ASP A 537 12.18 -19.19 -37.00
N GLN A 538 11.00 -18.82 -37.46
CA GLN A 538 10.34 -17.59 -37.04
C GLN A 538 9.87 -17.65 -35.57
N ASP A 539 9.41 -18.81 -35.07
CA ASP A 539 8.97 -18.91 -33.68
C ASP A 539 10.18 -18.84 -32.71
N GLY A 540 11.34 -19.37 -33.11
CA GLY A 540 12.63 -19.19 -32.43
C GLY A 540 13.06 -17.71 -32.40
N SER A 541 12.93 -17.00 -33.52
CA SER A 541 13.15 -15.54 -33.61
C SER A 541 12.30 -14.77 -32.58
N HIS A 542 11.04 -15.17 -32.39
CA HIS A 542 10.18 -14.56 -31.37
C HIS A 542 10.63 -14.85 -29.93
N ILE A 543 11.12 -16.06 -29.65
CA ILE A 543 11.67 -16.43 -28.34
C ILE A 543 12.91 -15.58 -28.02
N LYS A 544 13.82 -15.41 -29.00
CA LYS A 544 14.98 -14.50 -28.87
C LYS A 544 14.52 -13.09 -28.48
N GLY A 545 13.54 -12.55 -29.21
CA GLY A 545 13.01 -11.21 -28.94
C GLY A 545 12.37 -11.07 -27.56
N LEU A 546 11.63 -12.08 -27.09
CA LEU A 546 11.04 -12.06 -25.75
C LEU A 546 12.10 -12.09 -24.64
N LEU A 547 13.20 -12.84 -24.81
CA LEU A 547 14.33 -12.85 -23.89
C LEU A 547 15.06 -11.50 -23.86
N ILE A 548 15.30 -10.91 -25.04
CA ILE A 548 15.88 -9.57 -25.15
C ILE A 548 15.00 -8.54 -24.42
N ASN A 549 13.69 -8.56 -24.65
CA ASN A 549 12.75 -7.67 -23.98
C ASN A 549 12.69 -7.93 -22.46
N PHE A 550 12.80 -9.18 -22.01
CA PHE A 550 12.86 -9.53 -20.60
C PHE A 550 14.05 -8.88 -19.89
N ILE A 551 15.24 -8.96 -20.49
CA ILE A 551 16.44 -8.32 -19.93
C ILE A 551 16.34 -6.80 -20.07
N HIS A 552 15.97 -6.27 -21.24
CA HIS A 552 15.85 -4.83 -21.47
C HIS A 552 14.87 -4.14 -20.51
N HIS A 553 13.72 -4.78 -20.21
CA HIS A 553 12.72 -4.18 -19.33
C HIS A 553 13.16 -4.11 -17.86
N ASN A 554 13.85 -5.13 -17.37
CA ASN A 554 14.19 -5.27 -15.96
C ASN A 554 15.61 -4.79 -15.62
N TRP A 555 16.57 -4.99 -16.53
CA TRP A 555 18.00 -4.71 -16.37
C TRP A 555 18.62 -4.18 -17.68
N PRO A 556 18.20 -2.98 -18.15
CA PRO A 556 18.67 -2.43 -19.43
C PRO A 556 20.19 -2.28 -19.50
N SER A 557 20.87 -2.03 -18.38
CA SER A 557 22.34 -1.91 -18.33
C SER A 557 23.05 -3.16 -18.86
N LEU A 558 22.49 -4.37 -18.65
CA LEU A 558 23.11 -5.62 -19.10
C LEU A 558 23.25 -5.69 -20.63
N LEU A 559 22.36 -5.05 -21.39
CA LEU A 559 22.47 -5.03 -22.87
C LEU A 559 23.76 -4.33 -23.33
N ARG A 560 24.32 -3.43 -22.51
CA ARG A 560 25.55 -2.69 -22.81
C ARG A 560 26.83 -3.51 -22.60
N HIS A 561 26.73 -4.68 -21.98
CA HIS A 561 27.89 -5.53 -21.60
C HIS A 561 28.04 -6.80 -22.46
N ASN A 562 27.47 -6.84 -23.68
CA ASN A 562 27.44 -8.05 -24.54
C ASN A 562 26.94 -9.29 -23.78
N PHE A 563 25.97 -9.06 -22.87
CA PHE A 563 25.44 -10.08 -21.98
C PHE A 563 24.63 -11.15 -22.72
N LEU A 564 24.02 -10.78 -23.84
CA LEU A 564 23.24 -11.67 -24.69
C LEU A 564 24.02 -12.07 -25.93
N GLU A 565 23.97 -13.35 -26.24
CA GLU A 565 24.54 -13.95 -27.43
C GLU A 565 23.53 -14.94 -28.01
N GLU A 566 23.66 -15.29 -29.28
CA GLU A 566 22.87 -16.35 -29.89
C GLU A 566 23.77 -17.43 -30.48
N PHE A 567 23.22 -18.64 -30.53
CA PHE A 567 23.84 -19.78 -31.18
C PHE A 567 23.09 -20.08 -32.48
N ILE A 568 23.76 -19.87 -33.61
CA ILE A 568 23.22 -20.16 -34.93
C ILE A 568 23.65 -21.53 -35.42
N THR A 569 22.80 -22.20 -36.20
CA THR A 569 23.12 -23.48 -36.86
C THR A 569 22.85 -23.39 -38.35
N PRO A 570 23.53 -24.19 -39.20
CA PRO A 570 23.21 -24.28 -40.61
C PRO A 570 21.74 -24.65 -40.84
N ILE A 571 21.09 -24.00 -41.81
CA ILE A 571 19.72 -24.32 -42.23
C ILE A 571 19.71 -25.35 -43.37
N ILE A 572 20.76 -25.37 -44.19
CA ILE A 572 20.93 -26.27 -45.33
C ILE A 572 22.37 -26.77 -45.35
N LYS A 573 22.56 -28.07 -45.55
CA LYS A 573 23.88 -28.67 -45.80
C LYS A 573 23.81 -29.47 -47.09
N VAL A 574 24.76 -29.23 -47.98
CA VAL A 574 24.93 -30.01 -49.21
C VAL A 574 26.15 -30.89 -49.06
N SER A 575 26.05 -32.14 -49.51
CA SER A 575 27.17 -33.07 -49.48
C SER A 575 27.33 -33.81 -50.81
N LYS A 576 28.59 -34.01 -51.20
CA LYS A 576 28.99 -34.81 -52.36
C LYS A 576 30.33 -35.46 -52.06
N ASN A 577 30.37 -36.79 -52.05
CA ASN A 577 31.55 -37.57 -51.65
C ASN A 577 32.04 -37.17 -50.24
N LYS A 578 33.24 -36.58 -50.13
CA LYS A 578 33.84 -36.08 -48.88
C LYS A 578 33.64 -34.58 -48.67
N GLU A 579 33.09 -33.86 -49.65
CA GLU A 579 32.84 -32.43 -49.54
C GLU A 579 31.48 -32.16 -48.90
N GLU A 580 31.49 -31.28 -47.91
CA GLU A 580 30.28 -30.81 -47.22
C GLU A 580 30.31 -29.28 -47.13
N ILE A 581 29.23 -28.63 -47.58
CA ILE A 581 29.08 -27.18 -47.53
C ILE A 581 27.82 -26.86 -46.72
N SER A 582 27.97 -25.99 -45.73
CA SER A 582 26.90 -25.59 -44.81
C SER A 582 26.49 -24.15 -45.08
N PHE A 583 25.18 -23.91 -45.19
CA PHE A 583 24.58 -22.61 -45.46
C PHE A 583 23.72 -22.16 -44.27
N TYR A 584 23.84 -20.88 -43.92
CA TYR A 584 23.17 -20.30 -42.76
C TYR A 584 22.00 -19.38 -43.14
N SER A 585 21.85 -19.10 -44.42
CA SER A 585 20.71 -18.37 -44.96
C SER A 585 20.25 -18.97 -46.29
N ILE A 586 18.96 -18.83 -46.62
CA ILE A 586 18.40 -19.32 -47.89
C ILE A 586 19.04 -18.58 -49.07
N PRO A 587 19.25 -17.25 -49.02
CA PRO A 587 19.95 -16.53 -50.08
C PRO A 587 21.36 -17.08 -50.37
N GLU A 588 22.16 -17.39 -49.33
CA GLU A 588 23.50 -17.95 -49.50
C GLU A 588 23.47 -19.30 -50.27
N PHE A 589 22.48 -20.14 -49.95
CA PHE A 589 22.27 -21.41 -50.66
C PHE A 589 21.80 -21.21 -52.11
N GLU A 590 20.87 -20.29 -52.36
CA GLU A 590 20.37 -20.03 -53.71
C GLU A 590 21.43 -19.38 -54.60
N GLU A 591 22.29 -18.50 -54.07
CA GLU A 591 23.46 -17.96 -54.77
C GLU A 591 24.45 -19.07 -55.16
N TRP A 592 24.75 -19.98 -54.23
CA TRP A 592 25.59 -21.14 -54.52
C TRP A 592 24.96 -22.04 -55.58
N LYS A 593 23.67 -22.32 -55.47
CA LYS A 593 22.92 -23.17 -56.40
C LYS A 593 22.84 -22.56 -57.81
N ALA A 594 22.66 -21.24 -57.92
CA ALA A 594 22.69 -20.53 -59.19
C ALA A 594 24.09 -20.56 -59.83
N SER A 595 25.13 -20.48 -59.02
CA SER A 595 26.54 -20.51 -59.47
C SER A 595 27.08 -21.92 -59.72
N ASN A 596 26.33 -22.98 -59.37
CA ASN A 596 26.75 -24.38 -59.52
C ASN A 596 25.73 -25.17 -60.37
N PRO A 597 25.89 -25.22 -61.70
CA PRO A 597 24.95 -25.90 -62.61
C PRO A 597 24.76 -27.40 -62.31
N ASN A 598 25.75 -28.04 -61.68
CA ASN A 598 25.74 -29.45 -61.30
C ASN A 598 25.16 -29.72 -59.90
N TYR A 599 24.47 -28.75 -59.27
CA TYR A 599 23.92 -28.87 -57.91
C TYR A 599 23.02 -30.11 -57.72
N LYS A 600 22.35 -30.60 -58.78
CA LYS A 600 21.52 -31.83 -58.76
C LYS A 600 22.31 -33.09 -58.38
N SER A 601 23.64 -33.09 -58.55
CA SER A 601 24.52 -34.18 -58.15
C SER A 601 24.90 -34.16 -56.66
N TRP A 602 24.48 -33.12 -55.92
CA TRP A 602 24.71 -32.99 -54.49
C TRP A 602 23.49 -33.45 -53.70
N LYS A 603 23.73 -34.08 -52.55
CA LYS A 603 22.67 -34.40 -51.59
C LYS A 603 22.38 -33.16 -50.75
N ILE A 604 21.17 -32.61 -50.89
CA ILE A 604 20.72 -31.43 -50.14
C ILE A 604 19.93 -31.87 -48.92
N LYS A 605 20.39 -31.53 -47.71
CA LYS A 605 19.72 -31.79 -46.44
C LYS A 605 19.24 -30.47 -45.83
N TYR A 606 17.94 -30.38 -45.57
CA TYR A 606 17.32 -29.26 -44.86
C TYR A 606 17.20 -29.58 -43.36
N TYR A 607 17.63 -28.66 -42.50
CA TYR A 607 17.49 -28.80 -41.05
C TYR A 607 16.19 -28.12 -40.62
N LYS A 608 15.22 -28.92 -40.13
CA LYS A 608 13.91 -28.41 -39.70
C LYS A 608 13.93 -27.80 -38.29
N GLY A 609 14.94 -28.11 -37.48
CA GLY A 609 15.11 -27.67 -36.11
C GLY A 609 16.34 -28.31 -35.46
N LEU A 610 16.79 -27.80 -34.32
CA LEU A 610 18.00 -28.24 -33.60
C LEU A 610 17.93 -29.73 -33.22
N GLY A 611 16.73 -30.25 -32.96
CA GLY A 611 16.51 -31.67 -32.67
C GLY A 611 16.78 -32.63 -33.85
N THR A 612 16.99 -32.11 -35.06
CA THR A 612 17.32 -32.92 -36.25
C THR A 612 18.82 -33.07 -36.49
N SER A 613 19.64 -32.34 -35.75
CA SER A 613 21.09 -32.49 -35.77
C SER A 613 21.51 -33.69 -34.94
N THR A 614 22.46 -34.45 -35.47
CA THR A 614 23.08 -35.58 -34.79
C THR A 614 24.04 -35.12 -33.70
N SER A 615 24.33 -35.98 -32.72
CA SER A 615 25.33 -35.69 -31.69
C SER A 615 26.73 -35.44 -32.28
N LYS A 616 27.04 -35.96 -33.48
CA LYS A 616 28.29 -35.67 -34.18
C LYS A 616 28.32 -34.22 -34.67
N GLU A 617 27.28 -33.79 -35.39
CA GLU A 617 27.11 -32.40 -35.84
C GLU A 617 27.13 -31.42 -34.64
N ALA A 618 26.51 -31.79 -33.52
CA ALA A 618 26.56 -31.01 -32.29
C ALA A 618 28.01 -30.75 -31.82
N LYS A 619 28.85 -31.78 -31.80
CA LYS A 619 30.25 -31.65 -31.40
C LYS A 619 31.05 -30.81 -32.38
N GLU A 620 30.79 -30.93 -33.68
CA GLU A 620 31.40 -30.11 -34.74
C GLU A 620 31.05 -28.63 -34.53
N TYR A 621 29.77 -28.30 -34.30
CA TYR A 621 29.34 -26.91 -34.09
C TYR A 621 29.98 -26.26 -32.85
N PHE A 622 30.12 -27.03 -31.77
CA PHE A 622 30.76 -26.56 -30.54
C PHE A 622 32.29 -26.51 -30.63
N ALA A 623 32.91 -27.35 -31.45
CA ALA A 623 34.34 -27.22 -31.79
C ALA A 623 34.61 -25.94 -32.58
N GLU A 624 33.69 -25.56 -33.47
CA GLU A 624 33.73 -24.31 -34.25
C GLU A 624 32.86 -23.21 -33.64
N MET A 625 32.86 -23.07 -32.32
CA MET A 625 31.95 -22.16 -31.61
C MET A 625 32.09 -20.69 -32.05
N ALA A 626 33.28 -20.25 -32.49
CA ALA A 626 33.50 -18.90 -33.01
C ALA A 626 32.63 -18.56 -34.23
N ARG A 627 32.27 -19.57 -35.05
CA ARG A 627 31.39 -19.39 -36.22
C ARG A 627 29.91 -19.33 -35.84
N HIS A 628 29.53 -20.12 -34.82
CA HIS A 628 28.14 -20.35 -34.43
C HIS A 628 27.66 -19.36 -33.36
N ARG A 629 28.58 -18.71 -32.64
CA ARG A 629 28.26 -17.76 -31.57
C ARG A 629 28.25 -16.33 -32.12
N ILE A 630 27.08 -15.70 -32.12
CA ILE A 630 26.91 -14.30 -32.53
C ILE A 630 26.54 -13.46 -31.30
N PRO A 631 27.41 -12.55 -30.83
CA PRO A 631 27.10 -11.65 -29.73
C PRO A 631 26.18 -10.50 -30.16
N PHE A 632 25.25 -10.12 -29.28
CA PHE A 632 24.50 -8.88 -29.45
C PHE A 632 25.30 -7.69 -28.92
N LYS A 633 25.43 -6.63 -29.73
CA LYS A 633 26.10 -5.38 -29.37
C LYS A 633 25.09 -4.24 -29.29
N TYR A 634 25.09 -3.55 -28.17
CA TYR A 634 24.34 -2.30 -28.03
C TYR A 634 25.02 -1.17 -28.82
N SER A 635 24.23 -0.45 -29.60
CA SER A 635 24.67 0.60 -30.53
C SER A 635 24.12 1.98 -30.18
N GLY A 636 23.19 2.08 -29.23
CA GLY A 636 22.63 3.36 -28.76
C GLY A 636 21.11 3.33 -28.55
N PRO A 637 20.48 4.50 -28.31
CA PRO A 637 19.05 4.63 -27.99
C PRO A 637 18.09 4.03 -29.03
N GLN A 638 18.52 3.90 -30.29
CA GLN A 638 17.76 3.25 -31.36
C GLN A 638 17.47 1.77 -31.07
N ASP A 639 18.32 1.09 -30.30
CA ASP A 639 18.09 -0.29 -29.86
C ASP A 639 16.95 -0.34 -28.85
N ASP A 640 16.95 0.58 -27.87
CA ASP A 640 15.91 0.67 -26.84
C ASP A 640 14.54 1.01 -27.47
N ALA A 641 14.54 1.91 -28.44
CA ALA A 641 13.36 2.29 -29.22
C ALA A 641 12.82 1.10 -30.04
N ALA A 642 13.69 0.36 -30.74
CA ALA A 642 13.31 -0.81 -31.52
C ALA A 642 12.70 -1.92 -30.65
N ILE A 643 13.29 -2.21 -29.49
CA ILE A 643 12.74 -3.20 -28.54
C ILE A 643 11.39 -2.72 -28.01
N THR A 644 11.25 -1.43 -27.71
CA THR A 644 9.98 -0.87 -27.19
C THR A 644 8.87 -0.91 -28.23
N LEU A 645 9.17 -0.55 -29.48
CA LEU A 645 8.28 -0.69 -30.64
C LEU A 645 7.73 -2.12 -30.76
N ALA A 646 8.62 -3.10 -30.71
CA ALA A 646 8.25 -4.51 -30.88
C ALA A 646 7.36 -5.05 -29.76
N PHE A 647 7.62 -4.70 -28.49
CA PHE A 647 7.02 -5.40 -27.34
C PHE A 647 6.04 -4.60 -26.50
N SER A 648 5.91 -3.27 -26.67
CA SER A 648 4.94 -2.47 -25.90
C SER A 648 3.54 -2.53 -26.49
N LYS A 649 2.51 -2.76 -25.66
CA LYS A 649 1.10 -2.70 -26.11
C LYS A 649 0.64 -1.31 -26.52
N LYS A 650 1.40 -0.26 -26.21
CA LYS A 650 1.06 1.12 -26.61
C LYS A 650 1.44 1.43 -28.06
N MET A 651 2.38 0.69 -28.63
CA MET A 651 2.94 0.92 -29.98
C MET A 651 2.21 0.11 -31.06
N VAL A 652 0.89 -0.07 -30.95
CA VAL A 652 0.13 -0.92 -31.89
C VAL A 652 0.13 -0.31 -33.28
N ASP A 653 -0.13 0.99 -33.40
CA ASP A 653 -0.22 1.66 -34.69
C ASP A 653 1.17 1.82 -35.32
N ASP A 654 2.19 2.16 -34.52
CA ASP A 654 3.59 2.20 -34.99
C ASP A 654 4.06 0.84 -35.52
N ARG A 655 3.63 -0.27 -34.90
CA ARG A 655 3.93 -1.61 -35.42
C ARG A 655 3.25 -1.90 -36.74
N LYS A 656 2.01 -1.41 -36.96
CA LYS A 656 1.32 -1.60 -38.25
C LYS A 656 2.08 -0.88 -39.36
N GLU A 657 2.52 0.34 -39.10
CA GLU A 657 3.33 1.11 -40.04
C GLU A 657 4.67 0.41 -40.31
N TRP A 658 5.37 -0.01 -39.25
CA TRP A 658 6.63 -0.76 -39.36
C TRP A 658 6.51 -2.02 -40.23
N LEU A 659 5.45 -2.82 -40.04
CA LEU A 659 5.22 -4.03 -40.83
C LEU A 659 4.86 -3.72 -42.29
N THR A 660 4.05 -2.68 -42.50
CA THR A 660 3.65 -2.25 -43.85
C THR A 660 4.87 -1.77 -44.64
N ASN A 661 5.68 -0.88 -44.05
CA ASN A 661 6.91 -0.38 -44.65
C ASN A 661 7.88 -1.51 -44.98
N PHE A 662 8.01 -2.51 -44.10
CA PHE A 662 8.84 -3.68 -44.40
C PHE A 662 8.33 -4.46 -45.63
N MET A 663 7.03 -4.72 -45.72
CA MET A 663 6.42 -5.45 -46.84
C MET A 663 6.57 -4.69 -48.17
N GLU A 664 6.36 -3.37 -48.17
CA GLU A 664 6.53 -2.51 -49.34
C GLU A 664 7.97 -2.50 -49.83
N ASN A 665 8.93 -2.30 -48.92
CA ASN A 665 10.36 -2.34 -49.24
C ASN A 665 10.76 -3.69 -49.83
N ARG A 666 10.28 -4.80 -49.24
CA ARG A 666 10.55 -6.16 -49.76
C ARG A 666 9.99 -6.34 -51.17
N ARG A 667 8.77 -5.86 -51.43
CA ARG A 667 8.14 -5.91 -52.75
C ARG A 667 8.91 -5.09 -53.78
N GLN A 668 9.30 -3.86 -53.44
CA GLN A 668 10.08 -2.99 -54.33
C GLN A 668 11.42 -3.63 -54.69
N ARG A 669 12.17 -4.14 -53.71
CA ARG A 669 13.45 -4.84 -53.97
C ARG A 669 13.29 -5.99 -54.94
N LYS A 670 12.25 -6.81 -54.76
CA LYS A 670 11.96 -7.94 -55.66
C LYS A 670 11.64 -7.48 -57.09
N LEU A 671 10.88 -6.39 -57.24
CA LEU A 671 10.57 -5.80 -58.56
C LEU A 671 11.82 -5.27 -59.27
N HIS A 672 12.80 -4.78 -58.52
CA HIS A 672 14.07 -4.28 -59.04
C HIS A 672 15.17 -5.34 -59.13
N GLY A 673 14.88 -6.63 -58.87
CA GLY A 673 15.86 -7.71 -58.91
C GLY A 673 16.97 -7.59 -57.85
N LEU A 674 16.75 -6.81 -56.80
CA LEU A 674 17.73 -6.61 -55.72
C LEU A 674 17.68 -7.81 -54.75
N PRO A 675 18.83 -8.25 -54.21
CA PRO A 675 18.89 -9.36 -53.26
C PRO A 675 18.13 -9.03 -51.97
N GLU A 676 17.58 -10.05 -51.29
CA GLU A 676 17.01 -9.86 -49.96
C GLU A 676 18.12 -9.59 -48.93
N HIS A 677 17.85 -8.70 -47.97
CA HIS A 677 18.76 -8.54 -46.84
C HIS A 677 18.61 -9.73 -45.88
N TYR A 678 19.74 -10.34 -45.53
CA TYR A 678 19.81 -11.41 -44.53
C TYR A 678 20.89 -11.08 -43.49
N LEU A 679 20.70 -11.52 -42.25
CA LEU A 679 21.60 -11.21 -41.12
C LEU A 679 22.82 -12.12 -41.08
N TYR A 680 22.66 -13.39 -41.46
CA TYR A 680 23.65 -14.43 -41.24
C TYR A 680 24.41 -14.77 -42.52
N GLY A 681 25.55 -14.09 -42.71
CA GLY A 681 26.54 -14.40 -43.72
C GLY A 681 27.80 -15.05 -43.13
N LYS A 682 28.79 -15.33 -43.99
CA LYS A 682 30.10 -15.88 -43.58
C LYS A 682 30.92 -14.91 -42.72
N THR A 683 30.68 -13.61 -42.87
CA THR A 683 31.42 -12.53 -42.20
C THR A 683 30.69 -11.97 -40.97
N THR A 684 29.47 -12.43 -40.66
CA THR A 684 28.71 -11.96 -39.52
C THR A 684 29.40 -12.38 -38.22
N SER A 685 29.87 -11.41 -37.45
CA SER A 685 30.59 -11.62 -36.19
C SER A 685 29.91 -11.02 -34.96
N TYR A 686 28.87 -10.20 -35.16
CA TYR A 686 28.00 -9.64 -34.13
C TYR A 686 26.69 -9.17 -34.76
N LEU A 687 25.69 -8.88 -33.93
CA LEU A 687 24.39 -8.34 -34.34
C LEU A 687 23.97 -7.19 -33.42
N THR A 688 23.34 -6.14 -33.94
CA THR A 688 22.74 -5.08 -33.10
C THR A 688 21.30 -5.45 -32.75
N TYR A 689 20.77 -4.92 -31.64
CA TYR A 689 19.38 -5.16 -31.29
C TYR A 689 18.42 -4.55 -32.33
N ASN A 690 18.75 -3.37 -32.86
CA ASN A 690 18.01 -2.74 -33.94
C ASN A 690 17.94 -3.62 -35.20
N ASP A 691 19.08 -4.15 -35.65
CA ASP A 691 19.14 -5.05 -36.81
C ASP A 691 18.32 -6.32 -36.58
N PHE A 692 18.43 -6.93 -35.39
CA PHE A 692 17.64 -8.10 -35.03
C PHE A 692 16.13 -7.83 -35.13
N ILE A 693 15.66 -6.71 -34.54
CA ILE A 693 14.24 -6.35 -34.57
C ILE A 693 13.78 -6.13 -36.01
N HIS A 694 14.49 -5.29 -36.77
CA HIS A 694 14.02 -4.83 -38.09
C HIS A 694 14.34 -5.77 -39.26
N LYS A 695 15.19 -6.80 -39.07
CA LYS A 695 15.57 -7.74 -40.14
C LYS A 695 15.19 -9.19 -39.85
N GLU A 696 15.02 -9.59 -38.59
CA GLU A 696 14.64 -10.96 -38.22
C GLU A 696 13.29 -11.03 -37.50
N LEU A 697 13.09 -10.28 -36.41
CA LEU A 697 11.82 -10.33 -35.68
C LEU A 697 10.63 -9.88 -36.54
N VAL A 698 10.85 -8.93 -37.46
CA VAL A 698 9.86 -8.50 -38.45
C VAL A 698 9.34 -9.65 -39.32
N LEU A 699 10.18 -10.64 -39.62
CA LEU A 699 9.81 -11.83 -40.40
C LEU A 699 8.83 -12.70 -39.62
N PHE A 700 9.06 -12.86 -38.31
CA PHE A 700 8.12 -13.51 -37.43
C PHE A 700 6.79 -12.78 -37.39
N SER A 701 6.80 -11.46 -37.18
CA SER A 701 5.56 -10.68 -37.08
C SER A 701 4.73 -10.73 -38.37
N ASN A 702 5.37 -10.65 -39.54
CA ASN A 702 4.66 -10.80 -40.81
C ASN A 702 4.14 -12.23 -41.04
N SER A 703 4.93 -13.25 -40.72
CA SER A 703 4.44 -14.64 -40.76
C SER A 703 3.29 -14.90 -39.78
N ASP A 704 3.31 -14.26 -38.61
CA ASP A 704 2.24 -14.35 -37.63
C ASP A 704 0.94 -13.74 -38.16
N ASN A 705 1.04 -12.62 -38.89
CA ASN A 705 -0.08 -12.05 -39.63
C ASN A 705 -0.56 -13.00 -40.74
N GLU A 706 0.33 -13.52 -41.58
CA GLU A 706 -0.01 -14.43 -42.68
C GLU A 706 -0.74 -15.69 -42.20
N ARG A 707 -0.34 -16.27 -41.05
CA ARG A 707 -0.97 -17.46 -40.50
C ARG A 707 -2.24 -17.17 -39.69
N SER A 708 -2.45 -15.91 -39.27
CA SER A 708 -3.55 -15.53 -38.36
C SER A 708 -4.67 -14.74 -39.04
N ILE A 709 -4.38 -14.01 -40.12
CA ILE A 709 -5.33 -13.19 -40.88
C ILE A 709 -5.78 -13.99 -42.12
N PRO A 710 -7.09 -14.18 -42.34
CA PRO A 710 -7.57 -14.88 -43.54
C PRO A 710 -7.34 -14.05 -44.81
N SER A 711 -7.22 -14.73 -45.95
CA SER A 711 -7.20 -14.05 -47.24
C SER A 711 -8.57 -13.47 -47.58
N LEU A 712 -8.60 -12.30 -48.22
CA LEU A 712 -9.82 -11.67 -48.72
C LEU A 712 -10.53 -12.51 -49.79
N VAL A 713 -9.76 -13.29 -50.57
CA VAL A 713 -10.28 -14.01 -51.74
C VAL A 713 -11.12 -15.22 -51.34
N ASP A 714 -10.64 -16.02 -50.39
CA ASP A 714 -11.28 -17.28 -49.98
C ASP A 714 -11.74 -17.30 -48.52
N GLY A 715 -11.42 -16.28 -47.72
CA GLY A 715 -11.74 -16.24 -46.29
C GLY A 715 -10.93 -17.22 -45.43
N LEU A 716 -9.90 -17.87 -45.97
CA LEU A 716 -9.17 -18.94 -45.31
C LEU A 716 -7.78 -18.50 -44.83
N LYS A 717 -7.38 -19.04 -43.68
CA LYS A 717 -6.00 -19.03 -43.20
C LYS A 717 -5.19 -20.14 -43.89
N PRO A 718 -3.86 -20.02 -44.00
CA PRO A 718 -3.01 -21.04 -44.63
C PRO A 718 -3.23 -22.47 -44.10
N GLY A 719 -3.41 -22.64 -42.79
CA GLY A 719 -3.69 -23.96 -42.20
C GLY A 719 -5.01 -24.57 -42.68
N GLN A 720 -6.08 -23.76 -42.74
CA GLN A 720 -7.39 -24.20 -43.24
C GLN A 720 -7.33 -24.56 -44.72
N ARG A 721 -6.64 -23.75 -45.52
CA ARG A 721 -6.43 -24.00 -46.95
C ARG A 721 -5.67 -25.30 -47.21
N LYS A 722 -4.66 -25.61 -46.39
CA LYS A 722 -3.89 -26.87 -46.48
C LYS A 722 -4.74 -28.09 -46.12
N VAL A 723 -5.60 -27.99 -45.10
CA VAL A 723 -6.54 -29.07 -44.76
C VAL A 723 -7.48 -29.36 -45.94
N LEU A 724 -8.16 -28.34 -46.46
CA LEU A 724 -9.07 -28.50 -47.61
C LEU A 724 -8.35 -29.03 -48.86
N PHE A 725 -7.17 -28.49 -49.17
CA PHE A 725 -6.34 -28.99 -50.25
C PHE A 725 -6.06 -30.49 -50.11
N THR A 726 -5.67 -30.95 -48.91
CA THR A 726 -5.42 -32.38 -48.68
C THR A 726 -6.69 -33.21 -48.80
N CYS A 727 -7.84 -32.74 -48.30
CA CYS A 727 -9.11 -33.44 -48.47
C CYS A 727 -9.48 -33.60 -49.94
N PHE A 728 -9.38 -32.52 -50.74
CA PHE A 728 -9.62 -32.57 -52.18
C PHE A 728 -8.62 -33.46 -52.91
N LYS A 729 -7.33 -33.43 -52.52
CA LYS A 729 -6.28 -34.24 -53.13
C LYS A 729 -6.41 -35.73 -52.82
N ARG A 730 -6.83 -36.08 -51.60
CA ARG A 730 -7.10 -37.47 -51.22
C ARG A 730 -8.35 -38.00 -51.91
N ASN A 731 -9.34 -37.13 -52.16
CA ASN A 731 -10.61 -37.47 -52.80
C ASN A 731 -11.27 -38.72 -52.19
N ASP A 732 -11.09 -38.88 -50.87
CA ASP A 732 -11.61 -40.01 -50.10
C ASP A 732 -12.97 -39.61 -49.53
N LYS A 733 -14.02 -40.39 -49.83
CA LYS A 733 -15.39 -40.14 -49.37
C LYS A 733 -15.75 -40.89 -48.08
N ARG A 734 -14.78 -41.60 -47.50
CA ARG A 734 -14.94 -42.39 -46.28
C ARG A 734 -14.43 -41.60 -45.08
N ASP A 735 -15.06 -41.81 -43.93
CA ASP A 735 -14.64 -41.19 -42.68
C ASP A 735 -13.21 -41.64 -42.30
N VAL A 736 -12.35 -40.68 -41.97
CA VAL A 736 -10.96 -40.91 -41.56
C VAL A 736 -10.75 -40.32 -40.18
N LYS A 737 -10.03 -41.04 -39.31
CA LYS A 737 -9.67 -40.48 -38.00
C LYS A 737 -8.89 -39.19 -38.19
N VAL A 738 -9.31 -38.12 -37.52
CA VAL A 738 -8.69 -36.80 -37.56
C VAL A 738 -7.16 -36.84 -37.34
N ALA A 739 -6.64 -37.74 -36.50
CA ALA A 739 -5.20 -37.94 -36.31
C ALA A 739 -4.47 -38.45 -37.58
N GLN A 740 -5.11 -39.33 -38.35
CA GLN A 740 -4.57 -39.83 -39.63
C GLN A 740 -4.69 -38.77 -40.73
N LEU A 741 -5.79 -38.01 -40.76
CA LEU A 741 -5.94 -36.89 -41.69
C LEU A 741 -4.87 -35.82 -41.44
N ALA A 742 -4.61 -35.48 -40.17
CA ALA A 742 -3.53 -34.57 -39.82
C ALA A 742 -2.16 -35.05 -40.32
N GLY A 743 -1.90 -36.36 -40.20
CA GLY A 743 -0.78 -37.09 -40.82
C GLY A 743 -0.60 -36.75 -42.31
N SER A 744 -1.67 -36.99 -43.07
CA SER A 744 -1.67 -36.73 -44.51
C SER A 744 -1.59 -35.25 -44.85
N VAL A 745 -2.17 -34.36 -44.03
CA VAL A 745 -2.08 -32.92 -44.24
C VAL A 745 -0.62 -32.48 -44.13
N ALA A 746 0.13 -32.97 -43.14
CA ALA A 746 1.52 -32.55 -42.99
C ALA A 746 2.41 -33.08 -44.11
N GLU A 747 2.22 -34.33 -44.51
CA GLU A 747 2.95 -34.96 -45.60
C GLU A 747 2.64 -34.31 -46.97
N MET A 748 1.37 -34.21 -47.34
CA MET A 748 0.96 -33.82 -48.68
C MET A 748 1.00 -32.31 -48.95
N SER A 749 0.91 -31.48 -47.91
CA SER A 749 0.86 -30.02 -48.05
C SER A 749 2.18 -29.33 -47.69
N SER A 750 3.22 -30.10 -47.35
CA SER A 750 4.48 -29.58 -46.78
C SER A 750 4.20 -28.65 -45.59
N TYR A 751 3.46 -29.16 -44.60
CA TYR A 751 3.22 -28.42 -43.37
C TYR A 751 4.37 -28.68 -42.40
N HIS A 752 5.16 -27.64 -42.12
CA HIS A 752 6.38 -27.78 -41.32
C HIS A 752 6.15 -27.65 -39.80
N HIS A 753 4.92 -27.37 -39.35
CA HIS A 753 4.60 -27.32 -37.93
C HIS A 753 4.18 -28.73 -37.44
N GLY A 754 4.92 -29.27 -36.47
CA GLY A 754 4.93 -30.70 -36.15
C GLY A 754 3.58 -31.34 -35.78
N GLU A 755 3.47 -32.64 -36.06
CA GLU A 755 2.41 -33.53 -35.59
C GLU A 755 2.63 -33.97 -34.13
N VAL A 756 1.55 -34.24 -33.40
CA VAL A 756 1.63 -34.79 -32.05
C VAL A 756 2.14 -36.23 -32.12
N ARG A 757 3.40 -36.48 -31.74
CA ARG A 757 3.81 -37.79 -31.23
C ARG A 757 3.58 -37.82 -29.73
N GLY A 758 2.94 -38.88 -29.25
CA GLY A 758 2.43 -39.00 -27.89
C GLY A 758 3.46 -38.70 -26.79
N GLY A 759 2.97 -38.08 -25.72
CA GLY A 759 3.70 -37.93 -24.45
C GLY A 759 4.42 -36.60 -24.25
N GLY A 760 3.71 -35.58 -23.78
CA GLY A 760 4.28 -34.66 -22.78
C GLY A 760 4.95 -33.35 -23.21
N VAL A 761 4.37 -32.54 -24.12
CA VAL A 761 4.71 -31.09 -24.22
C VAL A 761 3.45 -30.26 -24.52
N ARG A 762 2.99 -29.47 -23.53
CA ARG A 762 1.75 -28.66 -23.62
C ARG A 762 1.82 -27.46 -24.58
N THR A 763 2.97 -27.09 -25.11
CA THR A 763 3.15 -25.90 -25.97
C THR A 763 3.11 -26.21 -27.46
N GLN A 764 3.32 -27.47 -27.88
CA GLN A 764 2.98 -27.93 -29.24
C GLN A 764 1.48 -28.22 -29.41
N GLY A 765 0.74 -28.39 -28.31
CA GLY A 765 -0.68 -28.78 -28.29
C GLY A 765 -1.66 -27.75 -28.86
N GLN A 766 -1.30 -26.47 -29.04
CA GLN A 766 -2.22 -25.48 -29.62
C GLN A 766 -2.26 -25.50 -31.15
N LYS A 767 -1.19 -25.94 -31.84
CA LYS A 767 -1.08 -25.81 -33.30
C LYS A 767 -1.57 -27.05 -34.04
N THR A 768 -1.39 -28.25 -33.48
CA THR A 768 -2.07 -29.47 -33.93
C THR A 768 -3.54 -29.51 -33.53
N ALA A 769 -3.92 -28.89 -32.42
CA ALA A 769 -5.32 -28.59 -32.15
C ALA A 769 -5.93 -27.71 -33.24
N SER A 770 -5.16 -26.88 -33.97
CA SER A 770 -5.71 -26.13 -35.10
C SER A 770 -6.01 -27.02 -36.30
N ILE A 771 -5.16 -28.00 -36.65
CA ILE A 771 -5.46 -28.95 -37.73
C ILE A 771 -6.57 -29.90 -37.29
N GLN A 772 -6.52 -30.43 -36.07
CA GLN A 772 -7.54 -31.33 -35.56
C GLN A 772 -8.88 -30.62 -35.31
N CYS A 773 -8.91 -29.39 -34.79
CA CYS A 773 -10.15 -28.59 -34.71
C CYS A 773 -10.65 -28.12 -36.07
N THR A 774 -9.75 -27.84 -37.03
CA THR A 774 -10.18 -27.42 -38.36
C THR A 774 -10.71 -28.62 -39.13
N ALA A 775 -10.02 -29.76 -39.07
CA ALA A 775 -10.51 -31.04 -39.59
C ALA A 775 -11.82 -31.44 -38.90
N SER A 776 -11.94 -31.36 -37.57
CA SER A 776 -13.18 -31.70 -36.85
C SER A 776 -14.31 -30.68 -36.99
N LYS A 777 -14.07 -29.53 -37.64
CA LYS A 777 -15.12 -28.55 -38.00
C LYS A 777 -15.53 -28.70 -39.47
N ILE A 778 -14.80 -29.52 -40.23
CA ILE A 778 -15.00 -29.76 -41.67
C ILE A 778 -15.54 -31.18 -41.90
N ASP A 779 -15.06 -32.19 -41.15
CA ASP A 779 -15.84 -33.41 -40.82
C ASP A 779 -17.10 -33.00 -40.03
#